data_AF-A0A2N5YPV5-F1
#
_entry.id   AF-A0A2N5YPV5-F1
#
_cell.length_a   1.000
_cell.length_b   1.000
_cell.length_c   1.000
_cell.angle_alpha   90.00
_cell.angle_beta   90.00
_cell.angle_gamma   90.00
#
_symmetry.space_group_name_H-M   'P 1'
#
loop_
_entity.id
_entity.type
_entity.pdbx_description
1 polymer ?
#
loop_
_entity_poly.entity_id
_entity_poly.type
_entity_poly.pdbx_seq_one_letter_code
_entity_poly.pdbx_strand_id
1 'polypeptide(L)'
;MMENINMNNSSSPMVTTLTTNSIPGFNLLTDNNPSGLSFHAGYGYETLSHMYPGFTPVFTHQIVNDKDGNILFFIIDNYIYNKNGFGFETGVNTGYFHTVYGDLVNFYDPYGTETSYRLHNDIIIVPVPGSCNEFHMFYVLLHKEGDASNELRPRIYYKRITFVNENEIQISNQVQLSSDAFTAACSNASCFSMDITPYDETLEDYLLVVQWIDEYEVFQVGTTLNTIPKYIDENKSEDLDTWFGAKRPDPVLIVNNETVYYINSASMGSLESPDPTINHLKFPRNFSLISNSTCDGGYLITTDNVIGMENSPNNNYVYFTYENSNGIKYLNIGNYINNSSSFPSTIYSIYPIGNYTQTQIERFNDGKLYALNHHSNINKGTYTSINNPNSPTTTNFTYNCFNSLEVESTFIIDCDSTDFKRYIFNHQIDDSDYTTNYPSVYCVQPDWSTIGSTETWSPGVDNNPFRSETGVVYLEDDFEIPSCKYIQLNDMEFHFAESKKAIVNTGSTLRLVGSTLTSADMCGETVMWGGVYLEGNSALDQSTSNQGRLRMDSGSEISNATNGVYVEGGGICEIYAGTFKNNYISINMAQYTHPTLPDYNASFIQLADFINDDVLNNGSYPSKAVYMSSVKGIDITYSSFVNTMSNTLRANYRGMCIRSASSDFVLDDCEINGYYYVVYTAGGTPEITSNTFENNFRGIYTGTSINVDVSNNLFDGDYSFLPPQRELFPNPPPYITSQYNVYISGDGVNNTVYKFEGNTITNGTIGSLFYSTGPNAVQAKDNSYSNITGATNACAAVAIGKNSNFNSGSGGDYGLEFRCNSFSTSPYALSIIDGNMRKYQGEYGASSGSDYAGNCFDHYGTNAGRDFYVDLDIVSSLNIQHYDYYSHADDAHTLLEEDELINGIPSSYTQSKVTEYEYSNDFTSSDCEEDTGGGGIIIKSTAAVEYQTPIVSERIDLIENIDTEILLLEAELEETTDAGNTFMLLSEVETMADNNSIEIAEEIAELDGYISDEVAITYMQNNSGNEFAKANALLENSPLPTNARSEIENMDINPGLKHIINLNQQGVNVRDNKQAEIAKLKQFRGLVVNEMYITATKDTSSSERQ
;
A
#
# COMPACT_ATOMS: atom_id res chain seq x y z
N MET A 1 5.96 -39.88 16.91
CA MET A 1 5.72 -38.46 16.62
C MET A 1 4.38 -38.39 15.93
N MET A 2 3.50 -37.50 16.37
CA MET A 2 2.23 -37.29 15.66
C MET A 2 2.55 -36.53 14.37
N GLU A 3 2.23 -37.14 13.24
CA GLU A 3 2.26 -36.50 11.94
C GLU A 3 0.85 -35.96 11.64
N ASN A 4 0.74 -34.64 11.47
CA ASN A 4 -0.50 -33.99 11.06
C ASN A 4 -0.58 -33.94 9.54
N ILE A 5 -1.77 -34.03 8.98
CA ILE A 5 -2.01 -33.80 7.56
C ILE A 5 -2.71 -32.43 7.47
N ASN A 6 -2.04 -31.43 6.91
CA ASN A 6 -2.70 -30.17 6.60
C ASN A 6 -3.64 -30.41 5.40
N MET A 7 -4.94 -30.40 5.68
CA MET A 7 -5.99 -30.75 4.71
C MET A 7 -6.40 -29.57 3.82
N ASN A 8 -5.83 -28.37 4.05
CA ASN A 8 -6.19 -27.16 3.32
C ASN A 8 -5.50 -27.03 1.95
N ASN A 9 -4.34 -27.67 1.75
CA ASN A 9 -3.63 -27.66 0.46
C ASN A 9 -4.00 -28.89 -0.40
N SER A 10 -4.99 -28.71 -1.28
CA SER A 10 -5.54 -29.77 -2.15
C SER A 10 -4.53 -30.34 -3.17
N SER A 11 -3.46 -29.61 -3.46
CA SER A 11 -2.44 -30.01 -4.45
C SER A 11 -1.28 -30.81 -3.82
N SER A 12 -1.01 -30.61 -2.54
CA SER A 12 0.03 -31.29 -1.77
C SER A 12 -0.29 -31.23 -0.27
N PRO A 13 -1.08 -32.17 0.27
CA PRO A 13 -1.34 -32.24 1.71
C PRO A 13 0.00 -32.36 2.45
N MET A 14 0.42 -31.27 3.09
CA MET A 14 1.68 -31.24 3.83
C MET A 14 1.52 -32.12 5.07
N VAL A 15 2.48 -33.01 5.26
CA VAL A 15 2.61 -33.76 6.50
C VAL A 15 3.42 -32.88 7.46
N THR A 16 2.72 -32.23 8.40
CA THR A 16 3.37 -31.41 9.43
C THR A 16 3.57 -32.26 10.68
N THR A 17 4.81 -32.64 10.97
CA THR A 17 5.13 -33.32 12.23
C THR A 17 5.03 -32.33 13.38
N LEU A 18 4.18 -32.63 14.38
CA LEU A 18 4.12 -31.80 15.58
C LEU A 18 5.46 -31.85 16.30
N THR A 19 5.99 -30.67 16.67
CA THR A 19 7.27 -30.56 17.38
C THR A 19 7.20 -31.28 18.72
N THR A 20 8.14 -32.19 18.96
CA THR A 20 8.21 -32.98 20.20
C THR A 20 9.44 -32.61 21.02
N ASN A 21 9.30 -32.54 22.34
CA ASN A 21 10.37 -32.20 23.26
C ASN A 21 10.75 -33.39 24.16
N SER A 22 12.04 -33.58 24.42
CA SER A 22 12.50 -34.63 25.34
C SER A 22 12.31 -34.22 26.79
N ILE A 23 11.56 -34.98 27.57
CA ILE A 23 11.40 -34.76 29.02
C ILE A 23 12.30 -35.75 29.78
N PRO A 24 13.30 -35.30 30.56
CA PRO A 24 14.18 -36.19 31.30
C PRO A 24 13.42 -37.12 32.24
N GLY A 25 13.62 -38.43 32.08
CA GLY A 25 12.91 -39.46 32.86
C GLY A 25 11.55 -39.87 32.29
N PHE A 26 11.03 -39.16 31.28
CA PHE A 26 9.87 -39.59 30.51
C PHE A 26 10.33 -40.50 29.37
N ASN A 27 10.05 -41.79 29.49
CA ASN A 27 10.16 -42.69 28.35
C ASN A 27 8.81 -42.70 27.65
N LEU A 28 8.78 -42.32 26.36
CA LEU A 28 7.65 -42.59 25.47
C LEU A 28 7.35 -44.09 25.56
N LEU A 29 6.33 -44.45 26.34
CA LEU A 29 5.90 -45.82 26.47
C LEU A 29 5.36 -46.22 25.10
N THR A 30 6.16 -46.99 24.37
CA THR A 30 5.70 -47.64 23.15
C THR A 30 4.59 -48.63 23.55
N ASP A 31 3.38 -48.20 23.28
CA ASP A 31 2.22 -49.02 22.98
C ASP A 31 1.47 -49.73 24.12
N ASN A 32 0.14 -49.55 24.09
CA ASN A 32 -0.92 -50.31 24.76
C ASN A 32 -1.11 -50.26 26.28
N ASN A 33 -0.34 -49.48 27.04
CA ASN A 33 -0.61 -49.36 28.48
C ASN A 33 -0.79 -47.90 28.97
N PRO A 34 -1.95 -47.29 28.69
CA PRO A 34 -2.26 -45.94 29.18
C PRO A 34 -2.30 -45.85 30.72
N SER A 35 -2.35 -46.97 31.46
CA SER A 35 -2.12 -46.97 32.93
C SER A 35 -0.68 -46.59 33.34
N GLY A 36 0.25 -46.48 32.39
CA GLY A 36 1.59 -45.91 32.63
C GLY A 36 1.60 -44.37 32.70
N LEU A 37 0.64 -43.69 32.07
CA LEU A 37 0.45 -42.24 32.16
C LEU A 37 -0.05 -41.84 33.56
N SER A 38 -0.97 -42.62 34.14
CA SER A 38 -1.44 -42.41 35.52
C SER A 38 -0.36 -42.63 36.57
N PHE A 39 0.69 -43.41 36.27
CA PHE A 39 1.83 -43.59 37.19
C PHE A 39 2.75 -42.35 37.27
N HIS A 40 2.68 -41.43 36.29
CA HIS A 40 3.44 -40.17 36.30
C HIS A 40 2.64 -38.97 36.84
N ALA A 41 1.32 -39.14 37.05
CA ALA A 41 0.44 -38.18 37.72
C ALA A 41 0.89 -37.79 39.13
N GLY A 42 1.67 -38.65 39.82
CA GLY A 42 2.20 -38.36 41.15
C GLY A 42 3.36 -37.36 41.19
N TYR A 43 3.99 -37.04 40.05
CA TYR A 43 5.18 -36.18 39.96
C TYR A 43 5.26 -35.27 38.70
N GLY A 44 4.30 -35.26 37.76
CA GLY A 44 4.54 -34.73 36.40
C GLY A 44 3.42 -33.98 35.64
N TYR A 45 2.32 -33.56 36.27
CA TYR A 45 1.28 -32.77 35.57
C TYR A 45 1.81 -31.41 35.06
N GLU A 46 2.63 -30.72 35.87
CA GLU A 46 3.27 -29.45 35.50
C GLU A 46 4.22 -29.62 34.30
N THR A 47 4.86 -30.79 34.15
CA THR A 47 5.80 -31.04 33.05
C THR A 47 5.11 -31.28 31.71
N LEU A 48 3.96 -31.96 31.70
CA LEU A 48 3.19 -32.19 30.46
C LEU A 48 2.47 -30.93 29.99
N SER A 49 2.09 -30.04 30.91
CA SER A 49 1.54 -28.74 30.56
C SER A 49 2.60 -27.77 30.03
N HIS A 50 3.88 -28.02 30.33
CA HIS A 50 5.00 -27.19 29.86
C HIS A 50 5.48 -27.58 28.46
N MET A 51 5.60 -28.87 28.17
CA MET A 51 6.15 -29.35 26.90
C MET A 51 5.45 -30.61 26.41
N TYR A 52 5.18 -30.69 25.12
CA TYR A 52 4.61 -31.85 24.46
C TYR A 52 5.70 -32.89 24.12
N PRO A 53 5.67 -34.09 24.72
CA PRO A 53 6.68 -35.12 24.47
C PRO A 53 6.36 -36.04 23.28
N GLY A 54 5.34 -35.73 22.48
CA GLY A 54 4.99 -36.51 21.28
C GLY A 54 4.12 -37.75 21.54
N PHE A 55 3.30 -37.73 22.58
CA PHE A 55 2.36 -38.83 22.89
C PHE A 55 1.08 -38.71 22.06
N THR A 56 0.47 -39.84 21.76
CA THR A 56 -0.82 -39.89 21.06
C THR A 56 -1.96 -39.43 21.98
N PRO A 57 -2.86 -38.55 21.52
CA PRO A 57 -4.03 -38.09 22.28
C PRO A 57 -4.84 -39.27 22.74
N VAL A 58 -5.27 -39.23 23.99
CA VAL A 58 -6.11 -40.28 24.56
C VAL A 58 -7.57 -40.00 24.23
N PHE A 59 -7.99 -38.73 24.25
CA PHE A 59 -9.38 -38.29 24.19
C PHE A 59 -9.65 -37.29 23.07
N THR A 60 -8.85 -36.23 22.96
CA THR A 60 -9.12 -35.15 22.01
C THR A 60 -7.83 -34.55 21.48
N HIS A 61 -7.90 -33.98 20.28
CA HIS A 61 -6.86 -33.18 19.70
C HIS A 61 -7.51 -32.13 18.78
N GLN A 62 -6.86 -30.99 18.63
CA GLN A 62 -7.26 -29.99 17.65
C GLN A 62 -6.06 -29.15 17.24
N ILE A 63 -5.99 -28.76 15.97
CA ILE A 63 -4.88 -27.96 15.46
C ILE A 63 -5.46 -26.70 14.83
N VAL A 64 -4.92 -25.54 15.20
CA VAL A 64 -5.35 -24.24 14.67
C VAL A 64 -4.21 -23.71 13.82
N ASN A 65 -4.50 -23.47 12.54
CA ASN A 65 -3.56 -22.90 11.58
C ASN A 65 -3.94 -21.45 11.24
N ASP A 66 -3.02 -20.67 10.69
CA ASP A 66 -3.33 -19.40 10.03
C ASP A 66 -3.81 -19.60 8.58
N LYS A 67 -4.08 -18.50 7.87
CA LYS A 67 -4.53 -18.50 6.46
C LYS A 67 -3.54 -19.16 5.49
N ASP A 68 -2.26 -19.16 5.85
CA ASP A 68 -1.17 -19.73 5.05
C ASP A 68 -0.89 -21.20 5.43
N GLY A 69 -1.64 -21.74 6.39
CA GLY A 69 -1.53 -23.12 6.85
C GLY A 69 -0.42 -23.36 7.88
N ASN A 70 0.17 -22.31 8.46
CA ASN A 70 1.12 -22.45 9.56
C ASN A 70 0.39 -22.70 10.87
N ILE A 71 0.93 -23.59 11.72
CA ILE A 71 0.36 -23.86 13.04
C ILE A 71 0.50 -22.61 13.92
N LEU A 72 -0.62 -22.12 14.45
CA LEU A 72 -0.66 -21.12 15.51
C LEU A 72 -0.48 -21.81 16.87
N PHE A 73 -1.38 -22.74 17.16
CA PHE A 73 -1.38 -23.57 18.36
C PHE A 73 -2.12 -24.87 18.12
N PHE A 74 -1.92 -25.83 19.02
CA PHE A 74 -2.63 -27.10 18.99
C PHE A 74 -2.99 -27.58 20.40
N ILE A 75 -4.01 -28.42 20.48
CA ILE A 75 -4.55 -28.98 21.69
C ILE A 75 -4.35 -30.49 21.63
N ILE A 76 -3.80 -31.07 22.69
CA ILE A 76 -3.73 -32.52 22.90
C ILE A 76 -4.32 -32.80 24.28
N ASP A 77 -5.41 -33.56 24.30
CA ASP A 77 -6.25 -33.80 25.46
C ASP A 77 -6.66 -32.47 26.12
N ASN A 78 -6.17 -32.14 27.32
CA ASN A 78 -6.53 -30.89 28.01
C ASN A 78 -5.52 -29.75 27.81
N TYR A 79 -4.39 -30.02 27.15
CA TYR A 79 -3.24 -29.10 27.10
C TYR A 79 -3.19 -28.32 25.80
N ILE A 80 -2.85 -27.04 25.89
CA ILE A 80 -2.75 -26.13 24.74
C ILE A 80 -1.27 -25.77 24.54
N TYR A 81 -0.73 -26.10 23.38
CA TYR A 81 0.67 -25.92 23.00
C TYR A 81 0.80 -24.95 21.83
N ASN A 82 1.88 -24.19 21.79
CA ASN A 82 2.29 -23.43 20.62
C ASN A 82 2.87 -24.34 19.53
N LYS A 83 3.17 -23.78 18.35
CA LYS A 83 3.79 -24.49 17.21
C LYS A 83 5.08 -25.27 17.54
N ASN A 84 5.80 -24.85 18.58
CA ASN A 84 7.06 -25.45 19.04
C ASN A 84 6.85 -26.57 20.09
N GLY A 85 5.59 -26.87 20.44
CA GLY A 85 5.24 -27.89 21.43
C GLY A 85 5.50 -27.46 22.87
N PHE A 86 5.56 -26.16 23.16
CA PHE A 86 5.58 -25.61 24.52
C PHE A 86 4.18 -25.15 24.92
N GLY A 87 3.79 -25.35 26.17
CA GLY A 87 2.54 -24.83 26.69
C GLY A 87 2.58 -23.32 26.89
N PHE A 88 1.42 -22.67 26.80
CA PHE A 88 1.29 -21.24 27.08
C PHE A 88 1.18 -20.97 28.58
N GLU A 89 2.07 -20.18 29.18
CA GLU A 89 1.99 -19.83 30.61
C GLU A 89 0.82 -18.87 30.90
N THR A 90 0.11 -19.04 32.03
CA THR A 90 -1.03 -18.19 32.45
C THR A 90 -0.60 -16.84 33.04
N GLY A 91 0.45 -16.25 32.47
CA GLY A 91 1.13 -15.06 32.97
C GLY A 91 2.60 -15.32 33.27
N VAL A 92 3.39 -14.24 33.19
CA VAL A 92 4.85 -14.26 33.25
C VAL A 92 5.37 -14.93 34.53
N ASN A 93 6.04 -16.08 34.40
CA ASN A 93 6.68 -16.85 35.48
C ASN A 93 5.72 -17.40 36.54
N THR A 94 4.46 -17.67 36.19
CA THR A 94 3.51 -18.27 37.13
C THR A 94 3.74 -19.78 37.33
N GLY A 95 4.37 -20.45 36.35
CA GLY A 95 4.54 -21.90 36.32
C GLY A 95 3.24 -22.68 36.06
N TYR A 96 2.14 -21.97 35.82
CA TYR A 96 0.85 -22.52 35.43
C TYR A 96 0.66 -22.32 33.92
N PHE A 97 0.03 -23.28 33.26
CA PHE A 97 -0.15 -23.28 31.82
C PHE A 97 -1.63 -23.32 31.44
N HIS A 98 -1.97 -22.69 30.32
CA HIS A 98 -3.31 -22.68 29.77
C HIS A 98 -3.75 -24.10 29.39
N THR A 99 -4.96 -24.44 29.80
CA THR A 99 -5.63 -25.71 29.53
C THR A 99 -7.07 -25.44 29.06
N VAL A 100 -7.65 -26.40 28.34
CA VAL A 100 -9.05 -26.31 27.90
C VAL A 100 -9.97 -26.19 29.11
N TYR A 101 -9.73 -26.98 30.17
CA TYR A 101 -10.42 -26.90 31.45
C TYR A 101 -9.45 -26.70 32.63
N GLY A 102 -9.66 -25.62 33.39
CA GLY A 102 -8.68 -25.11 34.36
C GLY A 102 -8.73 -25.71 35.77
N ASP A 103 -9.75 -26.51 36.12
CA ASP A 103 -9.81 -27.18 37.43
C ASP A 103 -9.12 -28.56 37.37
N LEU A 104 -7.79 -28.53 37.42
CA LEU A 104 -6.92 -29.71 37.32
C LEU A 104 -7.10 -30.70 38.48
N VAL A 105 -7.67 -30.29 39.63
CA VAL A 105 -7.82 -31.16 40.81
C VAL A 105 -8.92 -32.21 40.60
N ASN A 106 -9.90 -31.91 39.74
CA ASN A 106 -11.05 -32.76 39.46
C ASN A 106 -11.01 -33.40 38.06
N PHE A 107 -9.93 -33.16 37.30
CA PHE A 107 -9.76 -33.69 35.95
C PHE A 107 -9.23 -35.12 35.98
N TYR A 108 -9.86 -35.98 35.19
CA TYR A 108 -9.69 -37.43 35.15
C TYR A 108 -8.21 -37.91 35.12
N ASP A 109 -7.83 -38.74 36.09
CA ASP A 109 -6.88 -39.85 35.88
C ASP A 109 -7.62 -40.87 35.01
N PRO A 110 -7.12 -41.23 33.81
CA PRO A 110 -7.76 -42.13 32.86
C PRO A 110 -8.20 -43.50 33.41
N TYR A 111 -7.82 -43.84 34.65
CA TYR A 111 -8.11 -45.11 35.31
C TYR A 111 -8.60 -44.99 36.77
N GLY A 112 -8.82 -43.77 37.27
CA GLY A 112 -9.30 -43.51 38.64
C GLY A 112 -10.83 -43.51 38.74
N THR A 113 -11.40 -44.19 39.74
CA THR A 113 -12.85 -44.34 39.94
C THR A 113 -13.58 -43.12 40.53
N GLU A 114 -12.88 -42.03 40.85
CA GLU A 114 -13.36 -41.00 41.79
C GLU A 114 -13.43 -39.54 41.27
N THR A 115 -13.33 -39.26 39.97
CA THR A 115 -13.40 -37.86 39.48
C THR A 115 -14.74 -37.51 38.80
N SER A 116 -15.06 -36.21 38.83
CA SER A 116 -16.36 -35.67 38.42
C SER A 116 -16.44 -35.21 36.96
N TYR A 117 -15.33 -34.93 36.25
CA TYR A 117 -15.39 -34.39 34.88
C TYR A 117 -14.43 -35.10 33.90
N ARG A 118 -14.85 -35.29 32.65
CA ARG A 118 -14.03 -35.80 31.53
C ARG A 118 -14.20 -34.94 30.28
N LEU A 119 -13.13 -34.63 29.57
CA LEU A 119 -13.21 -33.92 28.29
C LEU A 119 -13.69 -34.88 27.19
N HIS A 120 -14.69 -34.48 26.43
CA HIS A 120 -15.17 -35.21 25.26
C HIS A 120 -14.18 -35.07 24.10
N ASN A 121 -14.28 -35.93 23.09
CA ASN A 121 -13.43 -35.85 21.90
C ASN A 121 -13.76 -34.64 21.01
N ASP A 122 -14.94 -34.04 21.15
CA ASP A 122 -15.38 -32.93 20.31
C ASP A 122 -14.90 -31.60 20.89
N ILE A 123 -14.11 -30.88 20.08
CA ILE A 123 -13.69 -29.51 20.33
C ILE A 123 -13.69 -28.74 19.01
N ILE A 124 -14.50 -27.68 18.95
CA ILE A 124 -14.63 -26.84 17.77
C ILE A 124 -13.94 -25.52 18.06
N ILE A 125 -13.02 -25.11 17.18
CA ILE A 125 -12.37 -23.81 17.24
C ILE A 125 -12.60 -23.11 15.91
N VAL A 126 -13.25 -21.95 15.97
CA VAL A 126 -13.50 -21.09 14.80
C VAL A 126 -13.04 -19.67 15.08
N PRO A 127 -12.59 -18.90 14.07
CA PRO A 127 -12.30 -17.48 14.23
C PRO A 127 -13.52 -16.71 14.74
N VAL A 128 -13.29 -15.68 15.57
CA VAL A 128 -14.33 -14.69 15.88
C VAL A 128 -14.51 -13.80 14.64
N PRO A 129 -15.73 -13.71 14.06
CA PRO A 129 -15.98 -12.85 12.91
C PRO A 129 -15.49 -11.41 13.15
N GLY A 130 -14.76 -10.85 12.19
CA GLY A 130 -14.20 -9.50 12.28
C GLY A 130 -13.05 -9.33 13.27
N SER A 131 -12.54 -10.41 13.88
CA SER A 131 -11.35 -10.38 14.74
C SER A 131 -10.22 -11.16 14.09
N CYS A 132 -9.02 -10.60 14.15
CA CYS A 132 -7.84 -11.24 13.58
C CYS A 132 -7.29 -12.31 14.50
N ASN A 133 -7.22 -12.09 15.81
CA ASN A 133 -6.48 -12.98 16.70
C ASN A 133 -7.35 -13.69 17.73
N GLU A 134 -8.67 -13.59 17.60
CA GLU A 134 -9.59 -14.25 18.53
C GLU A 134 -10.27 -15.46 17.91
N PHE A 135 -10.44 -16.49 18.73
CA PHE A 135 -11.10 -17.74 18.38
C PHE A 135 -12.21 -18.05 19.38
N HIS A 136 -13.36 -18.48 18.89
CA HIS A 136 -14.37 -19.15 19.68
C HIS A 136 -13.96 -20.62 19.85
N MET A 137 -13.85 -21.08 21.09
CA MET A 137 -13.60 -22.48 21.44
C MET A 137 -14.83 -23.07 22.12
N PHE A 138 -15.41 -24.10 21.51
CA PHE A 138 -16.50 -24.89 22.05
C PHE A 138 -15.98 -26.27 22.43
N TYR A 139 -16.28 -26.73 23.64
CA TYR A 139 -15.82 -28.03 24.13
C TYR A 139 -16.83 -28.62 25.11
N VAL A 140 -16.78 -29.94 25.28
CA VAL A 140 -17.78 -30.67 26.07
C VAL A 140 -17.11 -31.38 27.24
N LEU A 141 -17.68 -31.24 28.43
CA LEU A 141 -17.29 -32.03 29.60
C LEU A 141 -18.39 -33.00 29.98
N LEU A 142 -18.04 -34.27 30.15
CA LEU A 142 -18.88 -35.30 30.73
C LEU A 142 -18.78 -35.21 32.25
N HIS A 143 -19.86 -34.80 32.92
CA HIS A 143 -19.92 -34.60 34.37
C HIS A 143 -20.63 -35.76 35.07
N LYS A 144 -20.00 -36.34 36.11
CA LYS A 144 -20.59 -37.36 36.99
C LYS A 144 -21.42 -36.71 38.10
N GLU A 145 -22.75 -36.85 38.06
CA GLU A 145 -23.64 -36.31 39.10
C GLU A 145 -23.93 -37.33 40.22
N GLY A 146 -23.24 -37.18 41.36
CA GLY A 146 -23.54 -37.91 42.61
C GLY A 146 -22.71 -39.17 42.86
N ASP A 147 -22.78 -39.69 44.09
CA ASP A 147 -21.96 -40.83 44.58
C ASP A 147 -22.46 -42.21 44.13
N ALA A 148 -23.71 -42.32 43.64
CA ALA A 148 -24.41 -43.61 43.54
C ALA A 148 -24.75 -44.06 42.10
N SER A 149 -24.56 -43.23 41.08
CA SER A 149 -24.84 -43.58 39.69
C SER A 149 -23.63 -43.27 38.80
N ASN A 150 -23.31 -44.17 37.86
CA ASN A 150 -22.24 -43.99 36.88
C ASN A 150 -22.68 -43.02 35.76
N GLU A 151 -23.43 -41.97 36.10
CA GLU A 151 -24.10 -41.13 35.13
C GLU A 151 -23.26 -39.91 34.75
N LEU A 152 -22.66 -39.98 33.56
CA LEU A 152 -21.96 -38.91 32.88
C LEU A 152 -22.92 -38.07 32.01
N ARG A 153 -23.12 -36.80 32.36
CA ARG A 153 -23.93 -35.85 31.59
C ARG A 153 -23.03 -34.91 30.78
N PRO A 154 -23.20 -34.78 29.44
CA PRO A 154 -22.45 -33.79 28.69
C PRO A 154 -22.87 -32.38 29.11
N ARG A 155 -21.87 -31.50 29.21
CA ARG A 155 -22.05 -30.07 29.45
C ARG A 155 -21.19 -29.33 28.45
N ILE A 156 -21.82 -28.45 27.70
CA ILE A 156 -21.19 -27.71 26.61
C ILE A 156 -20.69 -26.38 27.15
N TYR A 157 -19.43 -26.11 26.89
CA TYR A 157 -18.76 -24.91 27.33
C TYR A 157 -18.23 -24.12 26.15
N TYR A 158 -18.17 -22.81 26.35
CA TYR A 158 -17.62 -21.83 25.45
C TYR A 158 -16.51 -21.05 26.17
N LYS A 159 -15.43 -20.79 25.44
CA LYS A 159 -14.37 -19.87 25.78
C LYS A 159 -13.96 -19.08 24.54
N ARG A 160 -13.42 -17.89 24.76
CA ARG A 160 -12.68 -17.13 23.75
C ARG A 160 -11.19 -17.29 23.99
N ILE A 161 -10.43 -17.55 22.94
CA ILE A 161 -8.96 -17.54 22.95
C ILE A 161 -8.51 -16.32 22.16
N THR A 162 -7.66 -15.48 22.73
CA THR A 162 -6.98 -14.39 22.03
C THR A 162 -5.51 -14.79 21.87
N PHE A 163 -5.08 -15.01 20.64
CA PHE A 163 -3.69 -15.31 20.29
C PHE A 163 -2.89 -14.01 20.30
N VAL A 164 -1.90 -13.89 21.20
CA VAL A 164 -1.10 -12.66 21.30
C VAL A 164 0.15 -12.80 20.44
N ASN A 165 0.86 -13.92 20.57
CA ASN A 165 2.02 -14.29 19.77
C ASN A 165 2.33 -15.79 19.96
N GLU A 166 3.43 -16.29 19.37
CA GLU A 166 3.84 -17.69 19.47
C GLU A 166 4.12 -18.20 20.89
N ASN A 167 4.23 -17.32 21.89
CA ASN A 167 4.52 -17.68 23.28
C ASN A 167 3.41 -17.27 24.26
N GLU A 168 2.37 -16.57 23.80
CA GLU A 168 1.31 -16.05 24.67
C GLU A 168 -0.08 -16.16 24.03
N ILE A 169 -1.03 -16.68 24.81
CA ILE A 169 -2.47 -16.59 24.55
C ILE A 169 -3.19 -16.05 25.78
N GLN A 170 -4.37 -15.48 25.58
CA GLN A 170 -5.30 -15.16 26.64
C GLN A 170 -6.56 -16.00 26.45
N ILE A 171 -7.14 -16.50 27.55
CA ILE A 171 -8.34 -17.33 27.50
C ILE A 171 -9.40 -16.71 28.41
N SER A 172 -10.61 -16.51 27.89
CA SER A 172 -11.73 -15.99 28.67
C SER A 172 -12.17 -16.97 29.76
N ASN A 173 -12.96 -16.47 30.70
CA ASN A 173 -13.69 -17.33 31.62
C ASN A 173 -14.60 -18.30 30.84
N GLN A 174 -14.76 -19.51 31.37
CA GLN A 174 -15.67 -20.51 30.82
C GLN A 174 -17.13 -20.08 30.98
N VAL A 175 -17.93 -20.29 29.93
CA VAL A 175 -19.38 -20.08 29.93
C VAL A 175 -20.04 -21.39 29.57
N GLN A 176 -20.99 -21.88 30.36
CA GLN A 176 -21.79 -23.05 30.01
C GLN A 176 -22.95 -22.62 29.10
N LEU A 177 -23.16 -23.29 27.96
CA LEU A 177 -24.17 -22.92 26.96
C LEU A 177 -25.54 -23.56 27.20
N SER A 178 -25.57 -24.81 27.65
CA SER A 178 -26.81 -25.52 28.00
C SER A 178 -26.61 -26.41 29.24
N SER A 179 -27.62 -26.47 30.11
CA SER A 179 -27.66 -27.30 31.32
C SER A 179 -28.97 -28.04 31.54
N ASP A 180 -30.08 -27.57 30.96
CA ASP A 180 -31.42 -27.91 31.47
C ASP A 180 -32.18 -28.89 30.57
N ALA A 181 -31.86 -28.98 29.28
CA ALA A 181 -32.48 -29.96 28.36
C ALA A 181 -31.98 -31.40 28.64
N PHE A 182 -30.70 -31.56 28.96
CA PHE A 182 -30.05 -32.87 29.09
C PHE A 182 -30.10 -33.45 30.52
N THR A 183 -31.25 -33.32 31.20
CA THR A 183 -31.39 -33.68 32.63
C THR A 183 -31.65 -35.16 32.91
N ALA A 184 -31.71 -36.02 31.89
CA ALA A 184 -31.89 -37.46 32.06
C ALA A 184 -30.58 -38.18 32.45
N ALA A 185 -30.69 -39.03 33.46
CA ALA A 185 -29.69 -39.96 33.98
C ALA A 185 -29.10 -40.91 32.90
N CYS A 186 -27.80 -41.27 32.94
CA CYS A 186 -27.16 -42.10 31.92
C CYS A 186 -27.82 -43.45 31.65
N SER A 187 -27.91 -43.72 30.34
CA SER A 187 -27.06 -44.74 29.69
C SER A 187 -26.22 -44.21 28.48
N ASN A 188 -26.34 -42.95 28.02
CA ASN A 188 -26.04 -42.64 26.60
C ASN A 188 -25.19 -41.37 26.31
N ALA A 189 -24.01 -41.17 26.91
CA ALA A 189 -23.10 -40.10 26.47
C ALA A 189 -22.66 -40.24 24.99
N SER A 190 -22.87 -41.42 24.39
CA SER A 190 -22.63 -41.75 22.99
C SER A 190 -23.66 -41.21 21.98
N CYS A 191 -24.72 -40.50 22.42
CA CYS A 191 -25.71 -39.85 21.55
C CYS A 191 -25.44 -38.35 21.31
N PHE A 192 -24.29 -37.85 21.76
CA PHE A 192 -23.90 -36.46 21.60
C PHE A 192 -23.08 -36.27 20.33
N SER A 193 -23.34 -35.17 19.62
CA SER A 193 -22.46 -34.65 18.59
C SER A 193 -22.60 -33.13 18.52
N MET A 194 -21.55 -32.44 18.07
CA MET A 194 -21.63 -31.03 17.72
C MET A 194 -20.85 -30.75 16.45
N ASP A 195 -21.35 -29.81 15.66
CA ASP A 195 -20.67 -29.29 14.47
C ASP A 195 -21.02 -27.81 14.27
N ILE A 196 -20.31 -27.14 13.39
CA ILE A 196 -20.48 -25.72 13.09
C ILE A 196 -20.56 -25.50 11.57
N THR A 197 -21.43 -24.59 11.14
CA THR A 197 -21.51 -24.24 9.72
C THR A 197 -20.23 -23.56 9.25
N PRO A 198 -19.96 -23.54 7.94
CA PRO A 198 -19.06 -22.55 7.36
C PRO A 198 -19.48 -21.12 7.73
N TYR A 199 -18.52 -20.20 7.71
CA TYR A 199 -18.80 -18.77 7.90
C TYR A 199 -19.69 -18.25 6.77
N ASP A 200 -20.62 -17.35 7.09
CA ASP A 200 -21.42 -16.63 6.10
C ASP A 200 -21.11 -15.14 6.16
N GLU A 201 -20.48 -14.64 5.10
CA GLU A 201 -20.08 -13.23 5.00
C GLU A 201 -21.29 -12.28 4.96
N THR A 202 -22.46 -12.74 4.51
CA THR A 202 -23.66 -11.88 4.41
C THR A 202 -24.34 -11.70 5.77
N LEU A 203 -24.30 -12.72 6.62
CA LEU A 203 -24.90 -12.70 7.95
C LEU A 203 -23.90 -12.45 9.08
N GLU A 204 -22.60 -12.46 8.76
CA GLU A 204 -21.48 -12.26 9.68
C GLU A 204 -21.49 -13.23 10.88
N ASP A 205 -21.90 -14.48 10.65
CA ASP A 205 -22.00 -15.49 11.70
C ASP A 205 -21.73 -16.93 11.22
N TYR A 206 -21.54 -17.82 12.20
CA TYR A 206 -21.68 -19.26 12.08
C TYR A 206 -22.94 -19.73 12.83
N LEU A 207 -23.39 -20.95 12.54
CA LEU A 207 -24.34 -21.66 13.40
C LEU A 207 -23.66 -22.89 14.01
N LEU A 208 -23.55 -22.92 15.34
CA LEU A 208 -23.15 -24.13 16.06
C LEU A 208 -24.40 -24.99 16.25
N VAL A 209 -24.36 -26.23 15.78
CA VAL A 209 -25.43 -27.20 15.96
C VAL A 209 -24.96 -28.27 16.92
N VAL A 210 -25.76 -28.49 17.95
CA VAL A 210 -25.55 -29.51 18.97
C VAL A 210 -26.69 -30.49 18.85
N GLN A 211 -26.38 -31.78 18.74
CA GLN A 211 -27.35 -32.85 18.76
C GLN A 211 -27.24 -33.66 20.04
N TRP A 212 -28.40 -34.02 20.57
CA TRP A 212 -28.54 -35.04 21.59
C TRP A 212 -29.71 -35.97 21.23
N ILE A 213 -29.41 -37.22 20.88
CA ILE A 213 -30.42 -38.18 20.43
C ILE A 213 -31.15 -37.66 19.16
N ASP A 214 -32.40 -37.24 19.27
CA ASP A 214 -33.27 -36.68 18.23
C ASP A 214 -33.59 -35.19 18.47
N GLU A 215 -32.97 -34.58 19.48
CA GLU A 215 -33.09 -33.17 19.82
C GLU A 215 -31.89 -32.38 19.30
N TYR A 216 -32.14 -31.17 18.79
CA TYR A 216 -31.09 -30.28 18.29
C TYR A 216 -31.18 -28.91 18.94
N GLU A 217 -30.04 -28.40 19.40
CA GLU A 217 -29.85 -27.02 19.82
C GLU A 217 -28.98 -26.31 18.77
N VAL A 218 -29.50 -25.24 18.17
CA VAL A 218 -28.72 -24.38 17.26
C VAL A 218 -28.38 -23.08 17.98
N PHE A 219 -27.11 -22.66 17.94
CA PHE A 219 -26.62 -21.39 18.48
C PHE A 219 -26.11 -20.49 17.36
N GLN A 220 -26.30 -19.18 17.50
CA GLN A 220 -25.72 -18.18 16.60
C GLN A 220 -24.36 -17.73 17.12
N VAL A 221 -23.33 -17.81 16.29
CA VAL A 221 -21.94 -17.51 16.64
C VAL A 221 -21.45 -16.35 15.76
N GLY A 222 -21.66 -15.11 16.19
CA GLY A 222 -21.12 -13.92 15.50
C GLY A 222 -19.85 -13.40 16.18
N THR A 223 -19.59 -12.10 16.07
CA THR A 223 -18.64 -11.37 16.95
C THR A 223 -18.89 -11.63 18.43
N THR A 224 -20.13 -11.94 18.80
CA THR A 224 -20.54 -12.46 20.11
C THR A 224 -21.37 -13.73 19.95
N LEU A 225 -21.26 -14.64 20.91
CA LEU A 225 -22.08 -15.85 20.97
C LEU A 225 -23.47 -15.54 21.54
N ASN A 226 -24.51 -15.96 20.83
CA ASN A 226 -25.86 -16.02 21.39
C ASN A 226 -26.00 -17.29 22.24
N THR A 227 -26.04 -17.15 23.56
CA THR A 227 -26.10 -18.28 24.50
C THR A 227 -27.50 -18.90 24.62
N ILE A 228 -28.50 -18.40 23.91
CA ILE A 228 -29.87 -18.95 23.92
C ILE A 228 -30.07 -19.73 22.62
N PRO A 229 -30.12 -21.08 22.67
CA PRO A 229 -30.28 -21.86 21.45
C PRO A 229 -31.70 -21.78 20.90
N LYS A 230 -31.83 -22.14 19.62
CA LYS A 230 -33.09 -22.57 19.02
C LYS A 230 -33.21 -24.06 19.20
N TYR A 231 -34.25 -24.46 19.93
CA TYR A 231 -34.56 -25.87 20.17
C TYR A 231 -35.38 -26.44 19.02
N ILE A 232 -34.95 -27.58 18.50
CA ILE A 232 -35.67 -28.34 17.49
C ILE A 232 -35.93 -29.72 18.07
N ASP A 233 -37.21 -30.04 18.22
CA ASP A 233 -37.70 -31.30 18.75
C ASP A 233 -38.39 -32.05 17.60
N GLU A 234 -37.72 -33.08 17.08
CA GLU A 234 -38.33 -34.01 16.14
C GLU A 234 -39.19 -35.02 16.90
N ASN A 235 -40.35 -34.58 17.42
CA ASN A 235 -41.40 -35.34 18.14
C ASN A 235 -42.02 -36.51 17.33
N LYS A 236 -41.23 -37.32 16.62
CA LYS A 236 -41.70 -38.33 15.66
C LYS A 236 -41.65 -39.77 16.19
N SER A 237 -41.21 -40.02 17.42
CA SER A 237 -41.51 -41.29 18.08
C SER A 237 -41.78 -41.14 19.57
N GLU A 238 -43.07 -41.02 19.93
CA GLU A 238 -43.54 -41.19 21.31
C GLU A 238 -43.27 -42.62 21.89
N ASP A 239 -42.64 -43.53 21.12
CA ASP A 239 -42.43 -44.95 21.45
C ASP A 239 -40.95 -45.42 21.41
N LEU A 240 -39.95 -44.53 21.24
CA LEU A 240 -38.54 -44.92 21.31
C LEU A 240 -37.93 -44.54 22.67
N ASP A 241 -37.99 -45.47 23.62
CA ASP A 241 -37.28 -45.39 24.89
C ASP A 241 -35.77 -45.64 24.65
N THR A 242 -35.06 -44.73 23.96
CA THR A 242 -33.70 -44.92 23.41
C THR A 242 -32.64 -45.14 24.48
N TRP A 243 -32.03 -46.31 24.47
CA TRP A 243 -30.91 -46.75 25.31
C TRP A 243 -29.82 -47.19 24.35
N PHE A 244 -28.63 -46.60 24.54
CA PHE A 244 -27.37 -46.68 23.80
C PHE A 244 -27.31 -45.76 22.57
N GLY A 245 -26.15 -45.14 22.29
CA GLY A 245 -25.91 -44.06 21.30
C GLY A 245 -24.99 -44.36 20.11
N ALA A 246 -25.30 -43.78 18.94
CA ALA A 246 -24.46 -43.82 17.75
C ALA A 246 -23.29 -42.86 17.91
N LYS A 247 -22.13 -43.41 18.18
CA LYS A 247 -20.89 -42.67 18.33
C LYS A 247 -20.46 -42.16 16.94
N ARG A 248 -20.52 -40.84 16.76
CA ARG A 248 -19.83 -40.05 15.73
C ARG A 248 -20.05 -40.39 14.27
N PRO A 249 -21.13 -39.90 13.68
CA PRO A 249 -21.03 -39.24 12.40
C PRO A 249 -20.95 -37.74 12.62
N ASP A 250 -19.86 -37.09 12.20
CA ASP A 250 -19.78 -35.63 12.24
C ASP A 250 -21.01 -35.06 11.51
N PRO A 251 -21.76 -34.13 12.12
CA PRO A 251 -23.01 -33.70 11.56
C PRO A 251 -22.89 -32.95 10.22
N VAL A 252 -22.83 -33.67 9.10
CA VAL A 252 -22.41 -33.04 7.85
C VAL A 252 -23.44 -32.05 7.31
N LEU A 253 -23.01 -30.78 7.19
CA LEU A 253 -23.83 -29.65 6.76
C LEU A 253 -23.86 -29.48 5.22
N ILE A 254 -25.06 -29.27 4.66
CA ILE A 254 -25.28 -29.07 3.21
C ILE A 254 -25.80 -27.66 2.96
N VAL A 255 -25.09 -26.87 2.16
CA VAL A 255 -25.54 -25.54 1.70
C VAL A 255 -26.29 -25.70 0.37
N ASN A 256 -27.60 -25.47 0.35
CA ASN A 256 -28.38 -25.39 -0.89
C ASN A 256 -28.95 -23.98 -1.05
N ASN A 257 -28.47 -23.22 -2.03
CA ASN A 257 -28.94 -21.87 -2.39
C ASN A 257 -28.96 -20.86 -1.20
N GLU A 258 -27.97 -20.90 -0.30
CA GLU A 258 -27.72 -19.93 0.80
C GLU A 258 -28.84 -19.74 1.85
N THR A 259 -29.99 -20.41 1.69
CA THR A 259 -31.20 -20.13 2.51
C THR A 259 -31.52 -21.23 3.52
N VAL A 260 -30.97 -22.43 3.33
CA VAL A 260 -31.29 -23.61 4.14
C VAL A 260 -30.04 -24.47 4.28
N TYR A 261 -29.85 -24.98 5.49
CA TYR A 261 -28.88 -26.01 5.81
C TYR A 261 -29.55 -27.36 6.07
N TYR A 262 -28.78 -28.43 5.85
CA TYR A 262 -29.16 -29.77 6.22
C TYR A 262 -28.05 -30.39 7.05
N ILE A 263 -28.39 -31.07 8.13
CA ILE A 263 -27.49 -31.80 9.01
C ILE A 263 -27.87 -33.28 8.93
N ASN A 264 -26.90 -34.14 8.66
CA ASN A 264 -27.08 -35.58 8.78
C ASN A 264 -26.45 -36.01 10.09
N SER A 265 -27.03 -36.99 10.78
CA SER A 265 -26.46 -37.54 12.01
C SER A 265 -26.88 -38.99 12.19
N ALA A 266 -26.46 -39.63 13.28
CA ALA A 266 -26.99 -40.93 13.66
C ALA A 266 -27.37 -40.96 15.14
N SER A 267 -28.31 -41.83 15.45
CA SER A 267 -28.66 -42.24 16.81
C SER A 267 -28.71 -43.77 16.88
N MET A 268 -28.56 -44.36 18.05
CA MET A 268 -28.76 -45.80 18.23
C MET A 268 -30.22 -46.10 18.56
N GLY A 269 -30.66 -47.33 18.30
CA GLY A 269 -31.99 -47.79 18.64
C GLY A 269 -32.14 -48.05 20.14
N SER A 270 -33.37 -48.04 20.66
CA SER A 270 -33.69 -48.39 22.05
C SER A 270 -33.52 -49.87 22.38
N LEU A 271 -33.51 -50.22 23.67
CA LEU A 271 -33.67 -51.61 24.10
C LEU A 271 -34.96 -52.27 23.55
N GLU A 272 -35.99 -51.46 23.26
CA GLU A 272 -37.29 -51.93 22.72
C GLU A 272 -37.37 -51.89 21.18
N SER A 273 -36.53 -51.09 20.52
CA SER A 273 -36.38 -50.94 19.07
C SER A 273 -34.89 -50.76 18.75
N PRO A 274 -34.12 -51.87 18.70
CA PRO A 274 -32.66 -51.86 18.74
C PRO A 274 -31.98 -51.35 17.48
N ASP A 275 -32.74 -50.95 16.47
CA ASP A 275 -32.20 -50.62 15.17
C ASP A 275 -31.70 -49.16 15.16
N PRO A 276 -30.38 -48.91 14.99
CA PRO A 276 -29.81 -47.56 14.93
C PRO A 276 -30.38 -46.77 13.77
N THR A 277 -30.46 -45.44 13.87
CA THR A 277 -31.00 -44.60 12.80
C THR A 277 -29.99 -43.59 12.28
N ILE A 278 -30.08 -43.27 10.99
CA ILE A 278 -29.46 -42.07 10.41
C ILE A 278 -30.55 -41.00 10.40
N ASN A 279 -30.33 -39.91 11.11
CA ASN A 279 -31.24 -38.77 11.14
C ASN A 279 -30.78 -37.72 10.13
N HIS A 280 -31.74 -36.94 9.68
CA HIS A 280 -31.53 -35.87 8.72
C HIS A 280 -32.45 -34.73 9.07
N LEU A 281 -31.88 -33.57 9.38
CA LEU A 281 -32.62 -32.38 9.74
C LEU A 281 -32.30 -31.26 8.73
N LYS A 282 -33.34 -30.60 8.25
CA LYS A 282 -33.28 -29.42 7.38
C LYS A 282 -33.72 -28.21 8.19
N PHE A 283 -32.96 -27.12 8.19
CA PHE A 283 -33.30 -25.89 8.92
C PHE A 283 -32.85 -24.61 8.19
N PRO A 284 -33.54 -23.46 8.38
CA PRO A 284 -33.15 -22.20 7.71
C PRO A 284 -31.75 -21.70 8.09
N ARG A 285 -31.04 -21.09 7.14
CA ARG A 285 -29.75 -20.42 7.38
C ARG A 285 -29.86 -19.26 8.38
N ASN A 286 -30.93 -18.48 8.27
CA ASN A 286 -31.12 -17.34 9.15
C ASN A 286 -31.58 -17.83 10.53
N PHE A 287 -30.73 -17.64 11.54
CA PHE A 287 -30.98 -18.07 12.93
C PHE A 287 -32.36 -17.65 13.47
N SER A 288 -32.83 -16.46 13.09
CA SER A 288 -34.12 -15.94 13.55
C SER A 288 -35.33 -16.72 13.02
N LEU A 289 -35.16 -17.45 11.91
CA LEU A 289 -36.21 -18.24 11.26
C LEU A 289 -36.27 -19.69 11.73
N ILE A 290 -35.29 -20.16 12.50
CA ILE A 290 -35.22 -21.55 12.97
C ILE A 290 -36.31 -21.80 14.03
N SER A 291 -37.14 -22.81 13.78
CA SER A 291 -38.24 -23.27 14.64
C SER A 291 -38.73 -24.67 14.23
N ASN A 292 -39.45 -25.39 15.10
CA ASN A 292 -40.05 -26.69 14.76
C ASN A 292 -40.93 -26.68 13.49
N SER A 293 -41.54 -25.54 13.13
CA SER A 293 -42.39 -25.44 11.93
C SER A 293 -41.64 -25.12 10.63
N THR A 294 -40.41 -24.62 10.74
CA THR A 294 -39.56 -24.25 9.61
C THR A 294 -38.48 -25.31 9.33
N CYS A 295 -38.36 -26.29 10.22
CA CYS A 295 -37.47 -27.43 10.06
C CYS A 295 -38.22 -28.63 9.49
N ASP A 296 -37.52 -29.46 8.72
CA ASP A 296 -38.03 -30.74 8.20
C ASP A 296 -37.05 -31.85 8.53
N GLY A 297 -37.58 -33.00 8.97
CA GLY A 297 -36.82 -34.08 9.56
C GLY A 297 -37.15 -35.42 8.91
N GLY A 298 -36.12 -36.21 8.62
CA GLY A 298 -36.22 -37.56 8.10
C GLY A 298 -35.28 -38.51 8.85
N TYR A 299 -35.63 -39.78 8.90
CA TYR A 299 -34.75 -40.80 9.47
C TYR A 299 -34.75 -42.08 8.62
N LEU A 300 -33.68 -42.85 8.75
CA LEU A 300 -33.56 -44.18 8.19
C LEU A 300 -33.08 -45.14 9.26
N ILE A 301 -33.88 -46.18 9.50
CA ILE A 301 -33.48 -47.31 10.34
C ILE A 301 -32.39 -48.12 9.63
N THR A 302 -31.30 -48.39 10.33
CA THR A 302 -30.11 -49.12 9.90
C THR A 302 -29.97 -50.42 10.71
N THR A 303 -29.13 -51.32 10.24
CA THR A 303 -28.97 -52.65 10.85
C THR A 303 -27.87 -52.72 11.90
N ASP A 304 -27.07 -51.66 12.05
CA ASP A 304 -25.83 -51.67 12.84
C ASP A 304 -25.38 -50.24 13.16
N ASN A 305 -24.50 -50.09 14.16
CA ASN A 305 -24.08 -48.78 14.66
C ASN A 305 -23.25 -48.03 13.63
N VAL A 306 -23.64 -46.78 13.32
CA VAL A 306 -22.87 -45.87 12.48
C VAL A 306 -21.65 -45.37 13.26
N ILE A 307 -20.48 -45.38 12.63
CA ILE A 307 -19.18 -45.08 13.26
C ILE A 307 -18.50 -43.82 12.72
N GLY A 308 -18.76 -43.50 11.46
CA GLY A 308 -18.24 -42.37 10.72
C GLY A 308 -19.22 -42.05 9.62
N MET A 309 -19.33 -40.78 9.24
CA MET A 309 -20.22 -40.35 8.18
C MET A 309 -19.74 -39.03 7.58
N GLU A 310 -19.95 -38.88 6.28
CA GLU A 310 -19.48 -37.73 5.52
C GLU A 310 -20.34 -37.51 4.25
N ASN A 311 -20.51 -36.29 3.78
CA ASN A 311 -21.13 -35.97 2.49
C ASN A 311 -20.12 -35.98 1.34
N SER A 312 -20.56 -36.49 0.19
CA SER A 312 -19.89 -36.19 -1.08
C SER A 312 -19.79 -34.68 -1.33
N PRO A 313 -18.76 -34.16 -2.01
CA PRO A 313 -18.63 -32.73 -2.33
C PRO A 313 -19.82 -32.12 -3.09
N ASN A 314 -20.53 -32.90 -3.90
CA ASN A 314 -21.75 -32.43 -4.57
C ASN A 314 -23.02 -32.57 -3.71
N ASN A 315 -22.86 -32.96 -2.45
CA ASN A 315 -23.90 -33.18 -1.45
C ASN A 315 -25.00 -34.19 -1.84
N ASN A 316 -24.84 -34.97 -2.91
CA ASN A 316 -25.86 -35.93 -3.33
C ASN A 316 -25.80 -37.25 -2.57
N TYR A 317 -24.72 -37.53 -1.86
CA TYR A 317 -24.49 -38.79 -1.17
C TYR A 317 -23.99 -38.58 0.25
N VAL A 318 -24.52 -39.35 1.20
CA VAL A 318 -23.99 -39.49 2.57
C VAL A 318 -23.29 -40.84 2.64
N TYR A 319 -21.99 -40.85 2.88
CA TYR A 319 -21.18 -42.03 3.15
C TYR A 319 -21.14 -42.31 4.64
N PHE A 320 -21.06 -43.58 5.04
CA PHE A 320 -20.90 -43.95 6.44
C PHE A 320 -20.32 -45.37 6.63
N THR A 321 -19.82 -45.65 7.83
CA THR A 321 -19.26 -46.96 8.23
C THR A 321 -20.06 -47.60 9.36
N TYR A 322 -19.96 -48.94 9.50
CA TYR A 322 -20.68 -49.72 10.51
C TYR A 322 -19.74 -50.48 11.44
N GLU A 323 -20.16 -50.68 12.70
CA GLU A 323 -19.38 -51.41 13.72
C GLU A 323 -19.05 -52.87 13.36
N ASN A 324 -19.96 -53.58 12.67
CA ASN A 324 -19.82 -55.01 12.38
C ASN A 324 -19.95 -55.35 10.89
N SER A 325 -19.80 -54.38 9.98
CA SER A 325 -19.92 -54.62 8.54
C SER A 325 -18.66 -54.26 7.75
N ASN A 326 -18.29 -55.15 6.82
CA ASN A 326 -17.25 -54.89 5.84
C ASN A 326 -17.73 -53.88 4.78
N GLY A 327 -16.87 -52.90 4.47
CA GLY A 327 -17.08 -51.90 3.43
C GLY A 327 -17.71 -50.60 3.92
N ILE A 328 -17.72 -49.59 3.05
CA ILE A 328 -18.28 -48.27 3.30
C ILE A 328 -19.69 -48.23 2.69
N LYS A 329 -20.65 -47.70 3.43
CA LYS A 329 -22.04 -47.55 3.01
C LYS A 329 -22.28 -46.16 2.43
N TYR A 330 -23.32 -46.02 1.62
CA TYR A 330 -23.80 -44.71 1.23
C TYR A 330 -25.31 -44.66 0.96
N LEU A 331 -25.88 -43.47 1.13
CA LEU A 331 -27.25 -43.10 0.78
C LEU A 331 -27.24 -42.07 -0.36
N ASN A 332 -28.17 -42.18 -1.31
CA ASN A 332 -28.38 -41.13 -2.31
C ASN A 332 -29.46 -40.17 -1.81
N ILE A 333 -29.04 -39.02 -1.30
CA ILE A 333 -29.92 -37.97 -0.78
C ILE A 333 -30.16 -36.83 -1.76
N GLY A 334 -29.53 -36.85 -2.95
CA GLY A 334 -29.62 -35.76 -3.93
C GLY A 334 -31.05 -35.41 -4.36
N ASN A 335 -31.93 -36.40 -4.54
CA ASN A 335 -33.34 -36.14 -4.82
C ASN A 335 -34.08 -35.51 -3.64
N TYR A 336 -33.72 -35.91 -2.41
CA TYR A 336 -34.34 -35.39 -1.18
C TYR A 336 -34.01 -33.91 -0.99
N ILE A 337 -32.72 -33.56 -1.06
CA ILE A 337 -32.23 -32.18 -0.92
C ILE A 337 -32.84 -31.26 -1.99
N ASN A 338 -32.96 -31.74 -3.23
CA ASN A 338 -33.33 -30.89 -4.37
C ASN A 338 -34.84 -30.81 -4.63
N ASN A 339 -35.64 -31.81 -4.22
CA ASN A 339 -37.04 -31.91 -4.62
C ASN A 339 -38.04 -32.14 -3.46
N SER A 340 -37.61 -32.03 -2.20
CA SER A 340 -38.47 -32.25 -1.01
C SER A 340 -39.22 -33.59 -1.04
N SER A 341 -38.55 -34.66 -1.48
CA SER A 341 -39.11 -36.02 -1.48
C SER A 341 -39.07 -36.66 -0.09
N SER A 342 -39.52 -37.91 0.07
CA SER A 342 -39.26 -38.69 1.30
C SER A 342 -37.77 -39.01 1.44
N PHE A 343 -37.28 -39.09 2.68
CA PHE A 343 -35.90 -39.50 2.96
C PHE A 343 -35.62 -40.90 2.36
N PRO A 344 -34.43 -41.14 1.78
CA PRO A 344 -34.16 -42.40 1.09
C PRO A 344 -34.20 -43.61 2.03
N SER A 345 -34.77 -44.73 1.57
CA SER A 345 -34.86 -45.98 2.35
C SER A 345 -33.88 -47.07 1.92
N THR A 346 -33.04 -46.81 0.91
CA THR A 346 -32.14 -47.81 0.32
C THR A 346 -30.68 -47.47 0.57
N ILE A 347 -30.00 -48.36 1.29
CA ILE A 347 -28.56 -48.27 1.58
C ILE A 347 -27.78 -49.05 0.53
N TYR A 348 -26.73 -48.43 0.00
CA TYR A 348 -25.78 -49.05 -0.93
C TYR A 348 -24.44 -49.32 -0.23
N SER A 349 -23.58 -50.14 -0.84
CA SER A 349 -22.26 -50.47 -0.30
C SER A 349 -21.19 -50.37 -1.38
N ILE A 350 -20.01 -49.88 -0.98
CA ILE A 350 -18.75 -49.99 -1.72
C ILE A 350 -17.76 -50.80 -0.87
N TYR A 351 -16.88 -51.54 -1.53
CA TYR A 351 -16.00 -52.52 -0.87
C TYR A 351 -14.52 -52.23 -1.14
N PRO A 352 -13.93 -51.19 -0.49
CA PRO A 352 -12.50 -51.04 -0.49
C PRO A 352 -11.81 -52.24 0.19
N ILE A 353 -10.58 -52.55 -0.22
CA ILE A 353 -9.73 -53.55 0.45
C ILE A 353 -9.39 -53.03 1.85
N GLY A 354 -9.68 -53.81 2.89
CA GLY A 354 -9.38 -53.45 4.28
C GLY A 354 -10.52 -53.71 5.26
N ASN A 355 -10.31 -53.31 6.51
CA ASN A 355 -11.31 -53.31 7.58
C ASN A 355 -11.65 -51.86 7.95
N TYR A 356 -12.91 -51.47 7.81
CA TYR A 356 -13.39 -50.10 8.05
C TYR A 356 -14.45 -50.07 9.15
N THR A 357 -14.46 -51.06 10.04
CA THR A 357 -15.52 -51.19 11.06
C THR A 357 -15.41 -50.23 12.24
N GLN A 358 -14.29 -49.51 12.36
CA GLN A 358 -13.98 -48.63 13.50
C GLN A 358 -13.45 -47.25 13.06
N THR A 359 -13.81 -46.82 11.85
CA THR A 359 -13.25 -45.62 11.23
C THR A 359 -14.27 -44.53 11.01
N GLN A 360 -13.81 -43.30 11.20
CA GLN A 360 -14.42 -42.11 10.62
C GLN A 360 -14.29 -42.06 9.10
N ILE A 361 -15.06 -41.15 8.52
CA ILE A 361 -14.94 -40.71 7.14
C ILE A 361 -14.96 -39.19 7.19
N GLU A 362 -14.07 -38.52 6.47
CA GLU A 362 -14.00 -37.05 6.42
C GLU A 362 -13.81 -36.56 4.97
N ARG A 363 -14.33 -35.38 4.65
CA ARG A 363 -14.14 -34.69 3.36
C ARG A 363 -12.94 -33.75 3.43
N PHE A 364 -12.14 -33.75 2.36
CA PHE A 364 -10.99 -32.84 2.24
C PHE A 364 -11.20 -31.85 1.08
N ASN A 365 -10.47 -30.73 1.09
CA ASN A 365 -10.50 -29.67 0.06
C ASN A 365 -10.18 -30.17 -1.36
N ASP A 366 -9.56 -31.35 -1.51
CA ASP A 366 -9.32 -31.98 -2.81
C ASP A 366 -10.57 -32.67 -3.42
N GLY A 367 -11.71 -32.57 -2.73
CA GLY A 367 -12.98 -33.14 -3.14
C GLY A 367 -13.04 -34.67 -3.01
N LYS A 368 -12.11 -35.29 -2.28
CA LYS A 368 -12.14 -36.73 -1.97
C LYS A 368 -12.64 -36.95 -0.54
N LEU A 369 -13.06 -38.18 -0.28
CA LEU A 369 -13.34 -38.64 1.09
C LEU A 369 -12.25 -39.58 1.54
N TYR A 370 -11.91 -39.54 2.82
CA TYR A 370 -10.87 -40.38 3.40
C TYR A 370 -11.46 -41.26 4.50
N ALA A 371 -11.03 -42.51 4.56
CA ALA A 371 -11.37 -43.45 5.63
C ALA A 371 -10.12 -44.19 6.09
N LEU A 372 -10.13 -44.72 7.32
CA LEU A 372 -9.00 -45.41 7.95
C LEU A 372 -9.23 -46.91 7.92
N ASN A 373 -8.30 -47.63 7.27
CA ASN A 373 -8.27 -49.08 7.23
C ASN A 373 -7.57 -49.62 8.49
N HIS A 374 -8.30 -50.35 9.33
CA HIS A 374 -7.82 -50.94 10.57
C HIS A 374 -6.93 -52.18 10.35
N HIS A 375 -5.69 -52.13 10.83
CA HIS A 375 -4.78 -53.27 10.94
C HIS A 375 -4.83 -53.90 12.34
N SER A 376 -5.63 -54.96 12.50
CA SER A 376 -5.88 -55.64 13.78
C SER A 376 -4.64 -56.14 14.53
N ASN A 377 -3.50 -56.29 13.85
CA ASN A 377 -2.29 -56.86 14.42
C ASN A 377 -1.39 -55.83 15.11
N ILE A 378 -1.61 -54.54 14.86
CA ILE A 378 -0.74 -53.45 15.34
C ILE A 378 -1.51 -52.28 15.96
N ASN A 379 -2.85 -52.34 16.09
CA ASN A 379 -3.69 -51.25 16.61
C ASN A 379 -3.47 -49.90 15.89
N LYS A 380 -3.21 -49.96 14.57
CA LYS A 380 -2.97 -48.78 13.74
C LYS A 380 -3.85 -48.80 12.49
N GLY A 381 -4.20 -47.61 12.00
CA GLY A 381 -4.98 -47.38 10.80
C GLY A 381 -4.13 -46.82 9.66
N THR A 382 -4.47 -47.13 8.41
CA THR A 382 -3.88 -46.48 7.22
C THR A 382 -4.95 -45.81 6.39
N TYR A 383 -4.65 -44.63 5.84
CA TYR A 383 -5.59 -43.87 5.02
C TYR A 383 -5.94 -44.58 3.70
N THR A 384 -7.22 -44.54 3.36
CA THR A 384 -7.79 -44.93 2.08
C THR A 384 -8.66 -43.80 1.56
N SER A 385 -8.33 -43.28 0.37
CA SER A 385 -9.15 -42.25 -0.27
C SER A 385 -10.21 -42.89 -1.18
N ILE A 386 -11.40 -42.28 -1.19
CA ILE A 386 -12.47 -42.47 -2.17
C ILE A 386 -12.30 -41.32 -3.17
N ASN A 387 -11.70 -41.56 -4.35
CA ASN A 387 -11.25 -40.44 -5.19
C ASN A 387 -12.36 -39.77 -6.00
N ASN A 388 -13.51 -40.43 -6.21
CA ASN A 388 -14.66 -39.83 -6.89
C ASN A 388 -15.95 -40.09 -6.10
N PRO A 389 -16.10 -39.48 -4.92
CA PRO A 389 -17.26 -39.68 -4.05
C PRO A 389 -18.57 -39.13 -4.64
N ASN A 390 -18.49 -38.31 -5.69
CA ASN A 390 -19.65 -37.83 -6.45
C ASN A 390 -20.24 -38.89 -7.39
N SER A 391 -19.59 -40.05 -7.57
CA SER A 391 -20.05 -41.14 -8.43
C SER A 391 -19.70 -42.51 -7.82
N PRO A 392 -20.39 -42.93 -6.74
CA PRO A 392 -20.03 -44.12 -5.95
C PRO A 392 -19.96 -45.42 -6.76
N THR A 393 -20.69 -45.54 -7.87
CA THR A 393 -20.70 -46.74 -8.72
C THR A 393 -19.44 -46.87 -9.59
N THR A 394 -18.69 -45.79 -9.78
CA THR A 394 -17.47 -45.74 -10.60
C THR A 394 -16.26 -45.21 -9.82
N THR A 395 -16.39 -45.03 -8.50
CA THR A 395 -15.30 -44.53 -7.66
C THR A 395 -14.16 -45.54 -7.61
N ASN A 396 -12.92 -45.04 -7.61
CA ASN A 396 -11.72 -45.82 -7.36
C ASN A 396 -11.12 -45.43 -6.01
N PHE A 397 -10.26 -46.30 -5.48
CA PHE A 397 -9.65 -46.15 -4.17
C PHE A 397 -8.14 -46.00 -4.30
N THR A 398 -7.55 -45.12 -3.48
CA THR A 398 -6.09 -45.07 -3.29
C THR A 398 -5.79 -45.52 -1.87
N TYR A 399 -5.03 -46.60 -1.75
CA TYR A 399 -4.63 -47.16 -0.44
C TYR A 399 -3.27 -46.60 -0.04
N ASN A 400 -3.09 -46.34 1.26
CA ASN A 400 -1.86 -45.76 1.79
C ASN A 400 -1.47 -44.47 1.06
N CYS A 401 -2.46 -43.61 0.77
CA CYS A 401 -2.29 -42.39 -0.03
C CYS A 401 -1.25 -41.41 0.52
N PHE A 402 -0.82 -41.58 1.78
CA PHE A 402 0.20 -40.76 2.43
C PHE A 402 1.44 -41.56 2.89
N ASN A 403 1.93 -42.50 2.07
CA ASN A 403 3.26 -43.14 2.22
C ASN A 403 3.61 -43.63 3.65
N SER A 404 2.72 -44.42 4.27
CA SER A 404 2.88 -45.09 5.60
C SER A 404 2.59 -44.28 6.87
N LEU A 405 1.92 -43.13 6.75
CA LEU A 405 1.22 -42.48 7.87
C LEU A 405 0.27 -43.47 8.55
N GLU A 406 0.67 -43.95 9.73
CA GLU A 406 -0.13 -44.82 10.58
C GLU A 406 -0.86 -43.97 11.63
N VAL A 407 -2.19 -44.06 11.65
CA VAL A 407 -3.03 -43.39 12.65
C VAL A 407 -3.22 -44.32 13.84
N GLU A 408 -2.88 -43.84 15.04
CA GLU A 408 -3.17 -44.58 16.26
C GLU A 408 -4.65 -44.45 16.64
N SER A 409 -5.22 -45.52 17.19
CA SER A 409 -6.59 -45.48 17.69
C SER A 409 -6.69 -44.59 18.94
N THR A 410 -7.64 -43.67 18.97
CA THR A 410 -8.01 -42.90 20.16
C THR A 410 -9.15 -43.59 20.91
N PHE A 411 -9.29 -43.28 22.21
CA PHE A 411 -10.40 -43.81 23.00
C PHE A 411 -11.61 -42.90 22.84
N ILE A 412 -12.74 -43.48 22.42
CA ILE A 412 -14.03 -42.85 22.63
C ILE A 412 -14.60 -43.39 23.93
N ILE A 413 -14.86 -42.47 24.85
CA ILE A 413 -15.40 -42.80 26.17
C ILE A 413 -16.80 -43.40 25.97
N ASP A 414 -16.97 -44.64 26.45
CA ASP A 414 -18.27 -45.28 26.59
C ASP A 414 -18.65 -45.36 28.07
N CYS A 415 -19.95 -45.24 28.38
CA CYS A 415 -20.45 -45.24 29.75
C CYS A 415 -20.26 -46.61 30.45
N ASP A 416 -20.12 -47.70 29.68
CA ASP A 416 -20.20 -49.08 30.18
C ASP A 416 -18.85 -49.68 30.64
N SER A 417 -17.88 -48.86 31.05
CA SER A 417 -16.53 -49.29 31.51
C SER A 417 -15.70 -50.08 30.49
N THR A 418 -16.18 -50.21 29.25
CA THR A 418 -15.42 -50.76 28.12
C THR A 418 -15.07 -49.64 27.17
N ASP A 419 -13.86 -49.10 27.30
CA ASP A 419 -13.39 -48.07 26.37
C ASP A 419 -13.26 -48.68 24.96
N PHE A 420 -14.00 -48.12 24.00
CA PHE A 420 -13.92 -48.54 22.61
C PHE A 420 -12.88 -47.69 21.89
N LYS A 421 -11.89 -48.36 21.30
CA LYS A 421 -10.90 -47.74 20.44
C LYS A 421 -11.48 -47.46 19.05
N ARG A 422 -11.26 -46.25 18.55
CA ARG A 422 -11.64 -45.85 17.19
C ARG A 422 -10.51 -45.13 16.49
N TYR A 423 -10.58 -45.12 15.17
CA TYR A 423 -9.66 -44.36 14.34
C TYR A 423 -10.34 -43.05 13.98
N ILE A 424 -9.84 -41.99 14.61
CA ILE A 424 -10.34 -40.63 14.50
C ILE A 424 -9.37 -39.80 13.66
N PHE A 425 -9.86 -38.88 12.84
CA PHE A 425 -9.02 -37.96 12.10
C PHE A 425 -8.43 -36.86 13.01
N ASN A 426 -7.19 -36.45 12.71
CA ASN A 426 -6.46 -35.41 13.45
C ASN A 426 -7.09 -34.00 13.33
N HIS A 427 -8.07 -33.84 12.44
CA HIS A 427 -8.76 -32.61 12.11
C HIS A 427 -10.26 -32.93 12.04
N GLN A 428 -11.12 -32.08 12.61
CA GLN A 428 -12.56 -32.41 12.83
C GLN A 428 -13.55 -31.36 12.30
N ILE A 429 -13.13 -30.41 11.46
CA ILE A 429 -14.05 -29.42 10.88
C ILE A 429 -13.94 -29.48 9.36
N ASP A 430 -14.95 -30.06 8.71
CA ASP A 430 -15.09 -30.17 7.26
C ASP A 430 -15.08 -28.79 6.60
N ASP A 431 -14.14 -28.55 5.66
CA ASP A 431 -14.02 -27.27 4.96
C ASP A 431 -14.09 -26.04 5.89
N SER A 432 -13.52 -26.12 7.10
CA SER A 432 -13.37 -24.94 7.94
C SER A 432 -12.70 -23.87 7.10
N ASP A 433 -13.39 -22.76 6.89
CA ASP A 433 -12.92 -21.67 6.05
C ASP A 433 -11.77 -20.97 6.79
N TYR A 434 -10.59 -21.59 6.73
CA TYR A 434 -9.35 -21.01 7.21
C TYR A 434 -8.87 -19.87 6.30
N THR A 435 -9.52 -19.66 5.16
CA THR A 435 -9.07 -18.74 4.12
C THR A 435 -9.65 -17.33 4.24
N THR A 436 -10.88 -17.17 4.74
CA THR A 436 -11.54 -15.85 4.70
C THR A 436 -11.37 -14.97 5.93
N ASN A 437 -10.88 -15.45 7.09
CA ASN A 437 -10.87 -14.61 8.31
C ASN A 437 -9.75 -14.91 9.34
N TYR A 438 -8.65 -15.56 8.94
CA TYR A 438 -7.51 -15.75 9.83
C TYR A 438 -6.62 -14.50 9.88
N PRO A 439 -5.94 -14.23 11.01
CA PRO A 439 -5.02 -13.11 11.12
C PRO A 439 -3.96 -13.28 10.02
N SER A 440 -3.68 -12.23 9.25
CA SER A 440 -2.36 -12.17 8.64
C SER A 440 -1.38 -12.11 9.81
N VAL A 441 -0.62 -13.17 10.01
CA VAL A 441 0.43 -13.15 11.01
C VAL A 441 1.51 -12.25 10.45
N TYR A 442 1.98 -11.31 11.27
CA TYR A 442 3.14 -10.52 10.90
C TYR A 442 4.31 -11.47 10.61
N CYS A 443 4.94 -11.27 9.46
CA CYS A 443 6.10 -12.01 9.06
C CYS A 443 7.29 -11.63 9.94
N VAL A 444 8.10 -12.62 10.30
CA VAL A 444 9.40 -12.39 10.92
C VAL A 444 10.37 -11.84 9.86
N GLN A 445 11.30 -10.98 10.27
CA GLN A 445 12.40 -10.53 9.43
C GLN A 445 13.11 -11.72 8.74
N PRO A 446 13.54 -11.56 7.48
CA PRO A 446 14.22 -12.64 6.78
C PRO A 446 15.61 -12.87 7.37
N ASP A 447 16.12 -14.10 7.28
CA ASP A 447 17.50 -14.39 7.68
C ASP A 447 18.48 -13.81 6.66
N TRP A 448 18.94 -12.57 6.91
CA TRP A 448 19.89 -11.84 6.08
C TRP A 448 21.20 -12.56 5.79
N SER A 449 21.56 -13.58 6.59
CA SER A 449 22.75 -14.41 6.35
C SER A 449 22.58 -15.38 5.17
N THR A 450 21.34 -15.65 4.78
CA THR A 450 20.98 -16.55 3.67
C THR A 450 20.65 -15.81 2.37
N ILE A 451 20.32 -14.52 2.46
CA ILE A 451 20.02 -13.64 1.32
C ILE A 451 21.32 -13.26 0.61
N GLY A 452 21.36 -13.26 -0.73
CA GLY A 452 22.49 -12.79 -1.53
C GLY A 452 22.79 -11.29 -1.36
N SER A 453 23.82 -10.79 -2.03
CA SER A 453 24.14 -9.35 -2.03
C SER A 453 23.20 -8.54 -2.91
N THR A 454 22.64 -9.16 -3.95
CA THR A 454 21.71 -8.57 -4.91
C THR A 454 20.55 -9.53 -5.06
N GLU A 455 19.34 -9.09 -4.73
CA GLU A 455 18.13 -9.92 -4.79
C GLU A 455 16.96 -9.13 -5.36
N THR A 456 16.10 -9.83 -6.11
CA THR A 456 14.80 -9.31 -6.53
C THR A 456 13.72 -10.17 -5.89
N TRP A 457 12.81 -9.54 -5.16
CA TRP A 457 11.69 -10.20 -4.52
C TRP A 457 10.40 -9.87 -5.27
N SER A 458 9.62 -10.91 -5.55
CA SER A 458 8.34 -10.81 -6.25
C SER A 458 7.33 -11.81 -5.68
N PRO A 459 6.02 -11.69 -6.02
CA PRO A 459 5.01 -12.66 -5.61
C PRO A 459 5.40 -14.11 -5.97
N GLY A 460 5.18 -15.03 -5.04
CA GLY A 460 5.46 -16.47 -5.19
C GLY A 460 6.22 -17.05 -4.00
N VAL A 461 5.84 -18.25 -3.57
CA VAL A 461 6.37 -18.91 -2.34
C VAL A 461 7.90 -19.05 -2.33
N ASP A 462 8.53 -19.17 -3.50
CA ASP A 462 9.99 -19.31 -3.63
C ASP A 462 10.67 -18.04 -4.15
N ASN A 463 9.90 -16.98 -4.44
CA ASN A 463 10.39 -15.75 -5.08
C ASN A 463 10.72 -14.63 -4.08
N ASN A 464 10.42 -14.83 -2.79
CA ASN A 464 10.72 -13.89 -1.72
C ASN A 464 10.99 -14.64 -0.40
N PRO A 465 11.77 -14.06 0.52
CA PRO A 465 12.16 -14.76 1.75
C PRO A 465 11.02 -14.89 2.77
N PHE A 466 9.91 -14.16 2.56
CA PHE A 466 8.70 -14.25 3.37
C PHE A 466 7.77 -15.38 2.92
N ARG A 467 8.08 -16.03 1.78
CA ARG A 467 7.27 -17.09 1.17
C ARG A 467 5.85 -16.65 0.83
N SER A 468 5.63 -15.35 0.60
CA SER A 468 4.33 -14.80 0.24
C SER A 468 3.98 -15.12 -1.21
N GLU A 469 2.92 -15.92 -1.43
CA GLU A 469 2.46 -16.26 -2.77
C GLU A 469 1.86 -15.04 -3.49
N THR A 470 1.17 -14.17 -2.75
CA THR A 470 0.50 -12.98 -3.29
C THR A 470 1.40 -11.76 -3.38
N GLY A 471 2.57 -11.77 -2.73
CA GLY A 471 3.46 -10.62 -2.61
C GLY A 471 3.10 -9.65 -1.48
N VAL A 472 2.03 -9.91 -0.74
CA VAL A 472 1.63 -9.12 0.43
C VAL A 472 2.37 -9.61 1.67
N VAL A 473 3.01 -8.70 2.40
CA VAL A 473 3.83 -8.96 3.59
C VAL A 473 3.43 -8.00 4.70
N TYR A 474 3.16 -8.52 5.91
CA TYR A 474 2.86 -7.71 7.09
C TYR A 474 4.05 -7.75 8.05
N LEU A 475 4.50 -6.61 8.58
CA LEU A 475 5.65 -6.51 9.48
C LEU A 475 5.30 -5.78 10.78
N GLU A 476 5.57 -6.44 11.91
CA GLU A 476 5.44 -5.87 13.27
C GLU A 476 6.75 -5.29 13.81
N ASP A 477 7.84 -5.48 13.09
CA ASP A 477 9.17 -4.94 13.39
C ASP A 477 9.73 -4.14 12.22
N ASP A 478 10.81 -3.40 12.47
CA ASP A 478 11.49 -2.64 11.42
C ASP A 478 12.06 -3.60 10.35
N PHE A 479 11.86 -3.25 9.08
CA PHE A 479 12.49 -3.90 7.94
C PHE A 479 13.86 -3.29 7.69
N GLU A 480 14.88 -3.89 8.29
CA GLU A 480 16.25 -3.36 8.24
C GLU A 480 17.08 -4.09 7.18
N ILE A 481 17.42 -3.37 6.10
CA ILE A 481 18.32 -3.85 5.05
C ILE A 481 19.76 -3.55 5.51
N PRO A 482 20.60 -4.58 5.78
CA PRO A 482 21.96 -4.37 6.23
C PRO A 482 22.86 -3.86 5.09
N SER A 483 24.01 -3.30 5.46
CA SER A 483 25.04 -2.87 4.51
C SER A 483 25.42 -3.96 3.49
N CYS A 484 25.82 -3.53 2.30
CA CYS A 484 26.23 -4.38 1.18
C CYS A 484 25.09 -5.24 0.58
N LYS A 485 23.84 -4.82 0.76
CA LYS A 485 22.66 -5.44 0.14
C LYS A 485 22.00 -4.50 -0.87
N TYR A 486 21.61 -5.07 -2.00
CA TYR A 486 20.74 -4.46 -2.99
C TYR A 486 19.47 -5.30 -3.06
N ILE A 487 18.34 -4.73 -2.65
CA ILE A 487 17.05 -5.41 -2.66
C ILE A 487 16.11 -4.65 -3.59
N GLN A 488 15.62 -5.34 -4.62
CA GLN A 488 14.54 -4.86 -5.48
C GLN A 488 13.24 -5.53 -5.08
N LEU A 489 12.22 -4.73 -4.75
CA LEU A 489 10.85 -5.19 -4.60
C LEU A 489 10.14 -4.99 -5.94
N ASN A 490 9.60 -6.07 -6.51
CA ASN A 490 8.89 -6.07 -7.78
C ASN A 490 7.46 -6.59 -7.59
N ASP A 491 6.47 -5.72 -7.75
CA ASP A 491 5.04 -6.00 -7.53
C ASP A 491 4.75 -6.58 -6.12
N MET A 492 5.46 -6.10 -5.10
CA MET A 492 5.26 -6.50 -3.70
C MET A 492 4.50 -5.44 -2.91
N GLU A 493 3.80 -5.84 -1.87
CA GLU A 493 3.07 -4.95 -0.97
C GLU A 493 3.48 -5.21 0.49
N PHE A 494 4.07 -4.21 1.14
CA PHE A 494 4.54 -4.30 2.53
C PHE A 494 3.71 -3.41 3.44
N HIS A 495 3.16 -4.00 4.48
CA HIS A 495 2.33 -3.37 5.49
C HIS A 495 3.07 -3.31 6.83
N PHE A 496 3.25 -2.10 7.36
CA PHE A 496 4.01 -1.87 8.60
C PHE A 496 3.10 -1.53 9.77
N ALA A 497 3.30 -2.18 10.91
CA ALA A 497 2.65 -1.79 12.16
C ALA A 497 2.99 -0.35 12.58
N GLU A 498 2.23 0.20 13.53
CA GLU A 498 2.39 1.58 14.00
C GLU A 498 3.85 1.91 14.34
N SER A 499 4.34 3.04 13.82
CA SER A 499 5.71 3.54 14.02
C SER A 499 6.87 2.67 13.49
N LYS A 500 6.62 1.50 12.89
CA LYS A 500 7.66 0.65 12.29
C LYS A 500 8.16 1.20 10.95
N LYS A 501 9.40 0.89 10.58
CA LYS A 501 10.10 1.52 9.45
C LYS A 501 10.68 0.51 8.49
N ALA A 502 10.94 0.97 7.26
CA ALA A 502 11.93 0.34 6.39
C ALA A 502 13.25 1.11 6.55
N ILE A 503 14.30 0.46 7.05
CA ILE A 503 15.61 1.06 7.32
C ILE A 503 16.57 0.60 6.22
N VAL A 504 17.12 1.54 5.46
CA VAL A 504 18.15 1.28 4.45
C VAL A 504 19.49 1.77 5.01
N ASN A 505 20.29 0.84 5.52
CA ASN A 505 21.57 1.17 6.15
C ASN A 505 22.60 1.67 5.13
N THR A 506 23.63 2.34 5.63
CA THR A 506 24.78 2.75 4.82
C THR A 506 25.35 1.59 3.99
N GLY A 507 25.60 1.79 2.70
CA GLY A 507 26.16 0.74 1.84
C GLY A 507 25.12 -0.18 1.22
N SER A 508 23.82 0.11 1.39
CA SER A 508 22.72 -0.72 0.90
C SER A 508 21.76 0.06 0.01
N THR A 509 20.95 -0.65 -0.77
CA THR A 509 19.97 -0.07 -1.70
C THR A 509 18.65 -0.81 -1.61
N LEU A 510 17.57 -0.05 -1.51
CA LEU A 510 16.19 -0.49 -1.72
C LEU A 510 15.69 0.10 -3.03
N ARG A 511 15.22 -0.75 -3.95
CA ARG A 511 14.57 -0.34 -5.19
C ARG A 511 13.13 -0.80 -5.20
N LEU A 512 12.20 0.10 -5.50
CA LEU A 512 10.77 -0.20 -5.62
C LEU A 512 10.35 -0.13 -7.09
N VAL A 513 9.77 -1.21 -7.60
CA VAL A 513 9.21 -1.32 -8.95
C VAL A 513 7.80 -1.89 -8.84
N GLY A 514 6.77 -1.12 -9.19
CA GLY A 514 5.37 -1.54 -9.04
C GLY A 514 4.95 -1.91 -7.61
N SER A 515 5.77 -1.58 -6.61
CA SER A 515 5.62 -2.05 -5.23
C SER A 515 5.12 -0.98 -4.28
N THR A 516 4.36 -1.39 -3.26
CA THR A 516 3.71 -0.52 -2.28
C THR A 516 4.30 -0.73 -0.89
N LEU A 517 4.65 0.36 -0.20
CA LEU A 517 4.97 0.37 1.23
C LEU A 517 3.92 1.21 1.97
N THR A 518 3.13 0.60 2.85
CA THR A 518 2.01 1.26 3.52
C THR A 518 1.82 0.83 4.98
N SER A 519 0.88 1.47 5.68
CA SER A 519 0.50 1.08 7.04
C SER A 519 -0.22 -0.27 7.04
N ALA A 520 -0.03 -1.05 8.10
CA ALA A 520 -0.89 -2.18 8.38
C ALA A 520 -2.35 -1.73 8.48
N ASP A 521 -3.20 -2.39 7.70
CA ASP A 521 -4.65 -2.22 7.65
C ASP A 521 -5.38 -3.36 8.38
N MET A 522 -4.63 -4.19 9.09
CA MET A 522 -5.18 -5.33 9.80
C MET A 522 -6.15 -4.89 10.89
N CYS A 523 -7.29 -5.58 10.95
CA CYS A 523 -8.29 -5.44 12.01
C CYS A 523 -8.95 -4.05 12.09
N GLY A 524 -8.91 -3.26 11.00
CA GLY A 524 -9.52 -1.93 10.94
C GLY A 524 -8.81 -0.88 11.79
N GLU A 525 -7.59 -1.14 12.25
CA GLU A 525 -6.76 -0.12 12.91
C GLU A 525 -6.18 0.81 11.86
N THR A 526 -6.55 2.09 11.92
CA THR A 526 -5.94 3.13 11.09
C THR A 526 -4.67 3.61 11.79
N VAL A 527 -3.52 3.00 11.47
CA VAL A 527 -2.21 3.40 12.01
C VAL A 527 -1.39 4.19 11.00
N MET A 528 -0.43 4.97 11.49
CA MET A 528 0.62 5.56 10.66
C MET A 528 1.93 4.83 10.94
N TRP A 529 2.59 4.33 9.91
CA TRP A 529 3.91 3.72 10.08
C TRP A 529 5.02 4.79 10.06
N GLY A 530 6.25 4.39 10.36
CA GLY A 530 7.39 5.30 10.45
C GLY A 530 7.93 5.75 9.08
N GLY A 531 7.66 4.97 8.04
CA GLY A 531 8.12 5.18 6.66
C GLY A 531 9.52 4.67 6.37
N VAL A 532 10.10 5.07 5.23
CA VAL A 532 11.44 4.69 4.82
C VAL A 532 12.48 5.61 5.47
N TYR A 533 13.46 5.04 6.16
CA TYR A 533 14.58 5.75 6.77
C TYR A 533 15.86 5.42 6.01
N LEU A 534 16.51 6.43 5.43
CA LEU A 534 17.78 6.30 4.72
C LEU A 534 18.90 6.78 5.62
N GLU A 535 19.73 5.83 6.06
CA GLU A 535 20.91 6.13 6.86
C GLU A 535 22.03 6.65 5.95
N GLY A 536 22.71 7.70 6.37
CA GLY A 536 23.84 8.26 5.65
C GLY A 536 24.95 8.78 6.55
N ASN A 537 26.10 9.07 5.95
CA ASN A 537 27.24 9.66 6.63
C ASN A 537 27.58 11.05 6.08
N SER A 538 27.27 12.08 6.87
CA SER A 538 27.41 13.49 6.46
C SER A 538 28.86 13.94 6.25
N ALA A 539 29.83 13.14 6.66
CA ALA A 539 31.25 13.40 6.44
C ALA A 539 31.79 12.80 5.13
N LEU A 540 30.99 12.01 4.41
CA LEU A 540 31.39 11.30 3.20
C LEU A 540 30.60 11.77 1.97
N ASP A 541 31.12 11.45 0.79
CA ASP A 541 30.46 11.64 -0.50
C ASP A 541 29.20 10.77 -0.63
N GLN A 542 28.29 11.17 -1.53
CA GLN A 542 27.07 10.41 -1.84
C GLN A 542 27.34 9.29 -2.85
N SER A 543 28.12 8.31 -2.44
CA SER A 543 28.26 7.03 -3.15
C SER A 543 27.45 5.93 -2.46
N THR A 544 27.05 4.92 -3.23
CA THR A 544 26.26 3.78 -2.72
C THR A 544 26.96 2.99 -1.61
N SER A 545 28.29 3.03 -1.53
CA SER A 545 29.05 2.41 -0.43
C SER A 545 29.02 3.21 0.87
N ASN A 546 28.76 4.52 0.78
CA ASN A 546 28.85 5.47 1.88
C ASN A 546 27.49 5.97 2.39
N GLN A 547 26.41 5.65 1.67
CA GLN A 547 25.05 6.07 1.97
C GLN A 547 24.07 4.91 1.78
N GLY A 548 22.96 4.92 2.50
CA GLY A 548 21.77 4.14 2.17
C GLY A 548 21.05 4.80 0.99
N ARG A 549 20.55 3.99 0.06
CA ARG A 549 19.91 4.48 -1.17
C ARG A 549 18.50 3.94 -1.34
N LEU A 550 17.54 4.81 -1.60
CA LEU A 550 16.22 4.45 -2.10
C LEU A 550 16.12 4.89 -3.56
N ARG A 551 15.66 3.96 -4.41
CA ARG A 551 15.21 4.25 -5.76
C ARG A 551 13.73 3.86 -5.91
N MET A 552 12.91 4.77 -6.41
CA MET A 552 11.50 4.53 -6.66
C MET A 552 11.21 4.73 -8.16
N ASP A 553 10.69 3.68 -8.79
CA ASP A 553 10.30 3.67 -10.20
C ASP A 553 8.76 3.70 -10.35
N SER A 554 8.28 3.79 -11.59
CA SER A 554 6.85 3.92 -11.90
C SER A 554 6.01 2.77 -11.33
N GLY A 555 4.78 3.09 -10.92
CA GLY A 555 3.83 2.16 -10.30
C GLY A 555 4.09 1.89 -8.82
N SER A 556 5.18 2.39 -8.24
CA SER A 556 5.42 2.26 -6.80
C SER A 556 4.67 3.30 -5.97
N GLU A 557 4.36 2.93 -4.71
CA GLU A 557 3.67 3.80 -3.76
C GLU A 557 4.32 3.74 -2.37
N ILE A 558 4.43 4.90 -1.70
CA ILE A 558 4.69 5.01 -0.26
C ILE A 558 3.53 5.79 0.37
N SER A 559 2.75 5.15 1.24
CA SER A 559 1.53 5.75 1.78
C SER A 559 1.32 5.55 3.28
N ASN A 560 0.49 6.42 3.88
CA ASN A 560 0.09 6.36 5.29
C ASN A 560 1.27 6.37 6.30
N ALA A 561 2.37 7.05 5.96
CA ALA A 561 3.58 7.15 6.78
C ALA A 561 3.70 8.48 7.52
N THR A 562 4.36 8.47 8.68
CA THR A 562 4.71 9.68 9.43
C THR A 562 5.74 10.51 8.66
N ASN A 563 6.75 9.86 8.06
CA ASN A 563 7.60 10.43 7.03
C ASN A 563 7.66 9.42 5.89
N GLY A 564 7.15 9.67 4.69
CA GLY A 564 7.25 8.71 3.57
C GLY A 564 8.70 8.27 3.34
N VAL A 565 9.60 9.25 3.22
CA VAL A 565 11.05 9.05 3.27
C VAL A 565 11.68 10.06 4.23
N TYR A 566 12.53 9.58 5.14
CA TYR A 566 13.40 10.39 5.98
C TYR A 566 14.86 10.14 5.60
N VAL A 567 15.53 11.19 5.13
CA VAL A 567 16.92 11.15 4.67
C VAL A 567 17.82 11.75 5.73
N GLU A 568 18.70 10.94 6.32
CA GLU A 568 19.71 11.39 7.29
C GLU A 568 21.11 11.32 6.71
N GLY A 569 21.96 12.27 7.08
CA GLY A 569 23.40 12.16 6.84
C GLY A 569 23.85 12.12 5.38
N GLY A 570 23.00 12.48 4.42
CA GLY A 570 23.34 12.36 3.00
C GLY A 570 22.91 11.04 2.34
N GLY A 571 22.01 10.28 2.97
CA GLY A 571 21.26 9.22 2.29
C GLY A 571 20.77 9.66 0.90
N ILE A 572 20.68 8.73 -0.04
CA ILE A 572 20.39 9.02 -1.45
C ILE A 572 18.93 8.65 -1.73
N CYS A 573 18.10 9.65 -2.03
CA CYS A 573 16.69 9.48 -2.37
C CYS A 573 16.48 9.83 -3.85
N GLU A 574 16.24 8.83 -4.70
CA GLU A 574 16.04 8.99 -6.14
C GLU A 574 14.63 8.57 -6.50
N ILE A 575 13.78 9.54 -6.85
CA ILE A 575 12.42 9.27 -7.30
C ILE A 575 12.39 9.57 -8.80
N TYR A 576 12.28 8.53 -9.63
CA TYR A 576 12.11 8.67 -11.08
C TYR A 576 10.65 8.76 -11.49
N ALA A 577 9.80 8.06 -10.75
CA ALA A 577 8.36 8.10 -10.81
C ALA A 577 7.81 7.41 -9.54
N GLY A 578 6.59 7.71 -9.15
CA GLY A 578 5.94 7.04 -8.02
C GLY A 578 5.02 7.93 -7.21
N THR A 579 4.24 7.30 -6.34
CA THR A 579 3.17 7.97 -5.59
C THR A 579 3.49 8.08 -4.10
N PHE A 580 3.35 9.27 -3.55
CA PHE A 580 3.34 9.54 -2.12
C PHE A 580 1.93 9.91 -1.68
N LYS A 581 1.23 9.01 -0.98
CA LYS A 581 -0.17 9.19 -0.64
C LYS A 581 -0.43 9.30 0.86
N ASN A 582 -1.14 10.36 1.28
CA ASN A 582 -1.60 10.55 2.67
C ASN A 582 -0.50 10.34 3.72
N ASN A 583 0.68 10.90 3.46
CA ASN A 583 1.78 10.92 4.41
C ASN A 583 1.71 12.20 5.26
N TYR A 584 2.12 12.14 6.53
CA TYR A 584 2.21 13.36 7.35
C TYR A 584 3.29 14.30 6.83
N ILE A 585 4.46 13.74 6.48
CA ILE A 585 5.47 14.38 5.64
C ILE A 585 5.83 13.37 4.54
N SER A 586 5.77 13.72 3.25
CA SER A 586 6.08 12.74 2.20
C SER A 586 7.59 12.49 2.07
N ILE A 587 8.40 13.55 1.96
CA ILE A 587 9.87 13.46 1.94
C ILE A 587 10.47 14.48 2.91
N ASN A 588 11.39 14.03 3.76
CA ASN A 588 12.06 14.83 4.78
C ASN A 588 13.59 14.68 4.64
N MET A 589 14.24 15.73 4.16
CA MET A 589 15.69 15.76 3.97
C MET A 589 16.38 16.57 5.07
N ALA A 590 17.12 15.86 5.92
CA ALA A 590 17.96 16.47 6.95
C ALA A 590 19.25 17.05 6.36
N GLN A 591 19.97 17.83 7.17
CA GLN A 591 21.16 18.57 6.75
C GLN A 591 22.23 17.67 6.12
N TYR A 592 22.66 18.04 4.92
CA TYR A 592 23.81 17.46 4.23
C TYR A 592 24.53 18.52 3.39
N THR A 593 25.85 18.42 3.31
CA THR A 593 26.67 19.21 2.40
C THR A 593 27.81 18.33 1.94
N HIS A 594 27.92 18.14 0.63
CA HIS A 594 28.93 17.26 0.08
C HIS A 594 30.35 17.76 0.42
N PRO A 595 31.25 16.89 0.93
CA PRO A 595 32.50 17.33 1.55
C PRO A 595 33.49 17.99 0.58
N THR A 596 33.41 17.66 -0.72
CA THR A 596 34.34 18.17 -1.76
C THR A 596 33.66 18.99 -2.85
N LEU A 597 32.32 18.93 -2.96
CA LEU A 597 31.52 19.59 -4.01
C LEU A 597 30.25 20.15 -3.37
N PRO A 598 30.32 21.21 -2.56
CA PRO A 598 29.25 21.58 -1.63
C PRO A 598 27.85 21.75 -2.24
N ASP A 599 27.75 22.07 -3.53
CA ASP A 599 26.49 22.28 -4.24
C ASP A 599 25.94 21.02 -4.93
N TYR A 600 26.68 19.90 -4.90
CA TYR A 600 26.23 18.61 -5.46
C TYR A 600 25.36 17.83 -4.47
N ASN A 601 24.27 17.25 -4.97
CA ASN A 601 23.48 16.21 -4.32
C ASN A 601 23.17 15.08 -5.30
N ALA A 602 23.18 13.84 -4.83
CA ALA A 602 22.73 12.69 -5.61
C ALA A 602 21.21 12.44 -5.51
N SER A 603 20.51 13.13 -4.59
CA SER A 603 19.06 12.98 -4.44
C SER A 603 18.30 13.92 -5.36
N PHE A 604 17.24 13.42 -6.00
CA PHE A 604 16.34 14.18 -6.87
C PHE A 604 14.93 13.60 -6.83
N ILE A 605 13.95 14.40 -7.26
CA ILE A 605 12.54 14.03 -7.36
C ILE A 605 12.04 14.39 -8.76
N GLN A 606 11.63 13.40 -9.53
CA GLN A 606 11.14 13.55 -10.89
C GLN A 606 9.87 12.70 -11.10
N LEU A 607 8.89 13.23 -11.86
CA LEU A 607 7.65 12.54 -12.23
C LEU A 607 6.91 11.87 -11.05
N ALA A 608 6.98 12.50 -9.88
CA ALA A 608 6.37 11.98 -8.65
C ALA A 608 4.99 12.59 -8.41
N ASP A 609 4.06 11.78 -7.91
CA ASP A 609 2.71 12.19 -7.53
C ASP A 609 2.58 12.29 -6.01
N PHE A 610 2.35 13.49 -5.48
CA PHE A 610 2.10 13.73 -4.07
C PHE A 610 0.62 13.99 -3.83
N ILE A 611 -0.09 13.00 -3.28
CA ILE A 611 -1.55 13.01 -3.15
C ILE A 611 -1.97 13.08 -1.69
N ASN A 612 -2.82 14.05 -1.37
CA ASN A 612 -3.52 14.16 -0.09
C ASN A 612 -5.03 14.24 -0.33
N ASP A 613 -5.74 13.13 -0.18
CA ASP A 613 -7.17 13.03 -0.49
C ASP A 613 -8.06 12.81 0.75
N ASP A 614 -7.49 12.48 1.91
CA ASP A 614 -8.24 12.26 3.16
C ASP A 614 -7.50 12.75 4.42
N VAL A 615 -8.19 12.70 5.56
CA VAL A 615 -7.59 12.79 6.89
C VAL A 615 -6.65 11.60 7.09
N LEU A 616 -5.50 11.84 7.73
CA LEU A 616 -4.51 10.79 7.96
C LEU A 616 -5.03 9.73 8.92
N ASN A 617 -4.50 8.51 8.84
CA ASN A 617 -4.93 7.36 9.65
C ASN A 617 -4.94 7.63 11.17
N ASN A 618 -4.05 8.49 11.67
CA ASN A 618 -4.01 8.89 13.09
C ASN A 618 -4.94 10.08 13.43
N GLY A 619 -5.87 10.45 12.54
CA GLY A 619 -6.79 11.57 12.67
C GLY A 619 -6.15 12.96 12.51
N SER A 620 -4.85 13.02 12.17
CA SER A 620 -4.16 14.28 11.90
C SER A 620 -4.28 14.70 10.43
N TYR A 621 -3.65 15.81 10.06
CA TYR A 621 -3.66 16.33 8.70
C TYR A 621 -2.24 16.38 8.14
N PRO A 622 -2.08 16.28 6.80
CA PRO A 622 -0.80 16.44 6.13
C PRO A 622 -0.08 17.71 6.58
N SER A 623 1.22 17.61 6.88
CA SER A 623 2.05 18.74 7.24
C SER A 623 2.74 19.33 6.02
N LYS A 624 3.52 18.51 5.29
CA LYS A 624 4.41 18.95 4.21
C LYS A 624 4.51 17.85 3.14
N ALA A 625 4.49 18.17 1.86
CA ALA A 625 4.89 17.17 0.86
C ALA A 625 6.41 16.97 0.91
N VAL A 626 7.18 18.04 0.76
CA VAL A 626 8.64 18.01 0.84
C VAL A 626 9.14 18.97 1.92
N TYR A 627 10.01 18.48 2.80
CA TYR A 627 10.70 19.27 3.80
C TYR A 627 12.22 19.15 3.63
N MET A 628 12.90 20.29 3.52
CA MET A 628 14.35 20.38 3.38
C MET A 628 14.94 21.29 4.45
N SER A 629 16.02 20.86 5.09
CA SER A 629 16.70 21.62 6.13
C SER A 629 18.22 21.61 5.93
N SER A 630 18.77 22.72 5.45
CA SER A 630 20.20 22.91 5.15
C SER A 630 20.74 21.89 4.15
N VAL A 631 20.02 21.69 3.05
CA VAL A 631 20.40 20.79 1.94
C VAL A 631 20.63 21.62 0.68
N LYS A 632 21.55 21.21 -0.19
CA LYS A 632 21.86 21.92 -1.44
C LYS A 632 21.69 20.97 -2.62
N GLY A 633 21.35 21.53 -3.79
CA GLY A 633 21.36 20.82 -5.07
C GLY A 633 20.27 19.76 -5.22
N ILE A 634 19.06 20.01 -4.70
CA ILE A 634 17.91 19.11 -4.89
C ILE A 634 17.08 19.59 -6.08
N ASP A 635 16.91 18.72 -7.07
CA ASP A 635 16.05 18.99 -8.22
C ASP A 635 14.69 18.33 -8.04
N ILE A 636 13.62 19.10 -8.20
CA ILE A 636 12.22 18.66 -8.16
C ILE A 636 11.59 19.06 -9.49
N THR A 637 11.37 18.08 -10.37
CA THR A 637 10.95 18.35 -11.75
C THR A 637 9.76 17.50 -12.18
N TYR A 638 8.94 18.01 -13.10
CA TYR A 638 7.86 17.26 -13.75
C TYR A 638 6.91 16.52 -12.79
N SER A 639 6.75 17.02 -11.56
CA SER A 639 6.03 16.33 -10.49
C SER A 639 4.66 16.98 -10.22
N SER A 640 3.71 16.18 -9.75
CA SER A 640 2.37 16.65 -9.39
C SER A 640 2.17 16.66 -7.89
N PHE A 641 1.65 17.76 -7.35
CA PHE A 641 1.32 17.93 -5.94
C PHE A 641 -0.16 18.26 -5.83
N VAL A 642 -0.97 17.30 -5.39
CA VAL A 642 -2.43 17.44 -5.37
C VAL A 642 -2.99 17.21 -3.96
N ASN A 643 -3.72 18.21 -3.46
CA ASN A 643 -4.47 18.08 -2.21
C ASN A 643 -5.99 18.23 -2.47
N THR A 644 -6.66 17.09 -2.63
CA THR A 644 -8.11 17.00 -2.89
C THR A 644 -8.95 16.75 -1.65
N MET A 645 -8.40 16.94 -0.44
CA MET A 645 -9.19 16.89 0.80
C MET A 645 -10.46 17.78 0.70
N SER A 646 -11.44 17.56 1.58
CA SER A 646 -12.70 18.30 1.54
C SER A 646 -12.53 19.84 1.47
N ASN A 647 -13.34 20.51 0.63
CA ASN A 647 -13.42 21.98 0.58
C ASN A 647 -13.99 22.60 1.86
N THR A 648 -14.61 21.82 2.74
CA THR A 648 -15.02 22.26 4.07
C THR A 648 -13.85 22.39 5.05
N LEU A 649 -12.69 21.83 4.70
CA LEU A 649 -11.47 21.96 5.48
C LEU A 649 -10.87 23.37 5.32
N ARG A 650 -10.26 23.89 6.38
CA ARG A 650 -9.56 25.19 6.33
C ARG A 650 -8.19 25.03 5.70
N ALA A 651 -7.75 26.09 5.01
CA ALA A 651 -6.45 26.19 4.37
C ALA A 651 -5.30 25.68 5.27
N ASN A 652 -5.24 26.11 6.54
CA ASN A 652 -4.14 25.74 7.45
C ASN A 652 -4.07 24.25 7.85
N TYR A 653 -5.05 23.42 7.47
CA TYR A 653 -5.02 21.96 7.64
C TYR A 653 -4.63 21.22 6.35
N ARG A 654 -4.42 21.93 5.24
CA ARG A 654 -4.00 21.34 3.96
C ARG A 654 -2.48 21.18 3.83
N GLY A 655 -1.73 21.55 4.87
CA GLY A 655 -0.27 21.46 4.86
C GLY A 655 0.40 22.40 3.85
N MET A 656 1.71 22.27 3.73
CA MET A 656 2.55 22.98 2.76
C MET A 656 2.98 22.00 1.66
N CYS A 657 3.17 22.45 0.43
CA CYS A 657 3.78 21.61 -0.59
C CYS A 657 5.29 21.48 -0.29
N ILE A 658 6.05 22.58 -0.41
CA ILE A 658 7.49 22.60 -0.11
C ILE A 658 7.78 23.53 1.06
N ARG A 659 8.50 23.02 2.05
CA ARG A 659 9.08 23.82 3.15
C ARG A 659 10.60 23.65 3.17
N SER A 660 11.31 24.74 2.89
CA SER A 660 12.78 24.79 2.91
C SER A 660 13.30 25.70 4.03
N ALA A 661 14.29 25.24 4.79
CA ALA A 661 15.06 26.06 5.72
C ALA A 661 16.52 26.05 5.28
N SER A 662 17.07 27.21 4.91
CA SER A 662 18.47 27.34 4.45
C SER A 662 18.90 26.34 3.37
N SER A 663 18.01 25.99 2.44
CA SER A 663 18.27 24.96 1.42
C SER A 663 18.20 25.51 -0.01
N ASP A 664 19.01 24.95 -0.91
CA ASP A 664 19.12 25.31 -2.33
C ASP A 664 18.49 24.18 -3.15
N PHE A 665 17.50 24.51 -3.99
CA PHE A 665 16.74 23.53 -4.76
C PHE A 665 16.17 24.16 -6.03
N VAL A 666 15.90 23.32 -7.04
CA VAL A 666 15.17 23.67 -8.26
C VAL A 666 13.77 23.07 -8.18
N LEU A 667 12.75 23.86 -8.49
CA LEU A 667 11.38 23.43 -8.69
C LEU A 667 10.95 23.84 -10.09
N ASP A 668 10.86 22.87 -11.01
CA ASP A 668 10.65 23.14 -12.44
C ASP A 668 9.56 22.26 -13.05
N ASP A 669 8.76 22.82 -13.95
CA ASP A 669 7.69 22.12 -14.69
C ASP A 669 6.76 21.26 -13.80
N CYS A 670 6.44 21.72 -12.58
CA CYS A 670 5.53 21.01 -11.66
C CYS A 670 4.11 21.58 -11.64
N GLU A 671 3.13 20.72 -11.34
CA GLU A 671 1.74 21.10 -11.08
C GLU A 671 1.45 21.06 -9.58
N ILE A 672 0.98 22.17 -8.99
CA ILE A 672 0.69 22.24 -7.55
C ILE A 672 -0.73 22.75 -7.30
N ASN A 673 -1.56 21.93 -6.66
CA ASN A 673 -2.96 22.20 -6.39
C ASN A 673 -3.38 21.97 -4.93
N GLY A 674 -4.11 22.92 -4.33
CA GLY A 674 -4.90 22.66 -3.13
C GLY A 674 -4.19 22.85 -1.78
N TYR A 675 -3.03 23.50 -1.74
CA TYR A 675 -2.20 23.65 -0.52
C TYR A 675 -2.45 24.96 0.25
N TYR A 676 -2.01 24.98 1.53
CA TYR A 676 -1.98 26.23 2.31
C TYR A 676 -0.89 27.16 1.81
N TYR A 677 0.30 26.60 1.59
CA TYR A 677 1.47 27.23 0.99
C TYR A 677 2.00 26.29 -0.09
N VAL A 678 2.24 26.81 -1.28
CA VAL A 678 2.99 26.06 -2.29
C VAL A 678 4.45 25.97 -1.87
N VAL A 679 5.13 27.11 -1.75
CA VAL A 679 6.54 27.15 -1.33
C VAL A 679 6.69 28.08 -0.14
N TYR A 680 7.27 27.57 0.93
CA TYR A 680 7.70 28.38 2.07
C TYR A 680 9.19 28.17 2.30
N THR A 681 10.00 29.20 2.09
CA THR A 681 11.43 29.17 2.39
C THR A 681 11.81 30.05 3.59
N ALA A 682 12.93 29.70 4.23
CA ALA A 682 13.55 30.47 5.29
C ALA A 682 15.08 30.38 5.14
N GLY A 683 15.63 31.05 4.12
CA GLY A 683 17.05 30.95 3.74
C GLY A 683 17.27 30.06 2.51
N GLY A 684 18.50 30.03 1.99
CA GLY A 684 18.89 29.28 0.77
C GLY A 684 18.69 30.07 -0.53
N THR A 685 18.99 29.43 -1.67
CA THR A 685 18.90 29.97 -3.03
C THR A 685 17.97 29.13 -3.92
N PRO A 686 16.64 29.19 -3.74
CA PRO A 686 15.70 28.43 -4.55
C PRO A 686 15.55 29.00 -5.96
N GLU A 687 15.41 28.11 -6.95
CA GLU A 687 15.03 28.39 -8.32
C GLU A 687 13.65 27.76 -8.58
N ILE A 688 12.67 28.58 -8.96
CA ILE A 688 11.27 28.15 -9.10
C ILE A 688 10.79 28.60 -10.48
N THR A 689 10.76 27.68 -11.43
CA THR A 689 10.55 27.98 -12.85
C THR A 689 9.46 27.15 -13.50
N SER A 690 8.74 27.72 -14.46
CA SER A 690 7.83 26.97 -15.35
C SER A 690 6.72 26.16 -14.64
N ASN A 691 6.37 26.49 -13.41
CA ASN A 691 5.37 25.73 -12.64
C ASN A 691 3.96 26.28 -12.81
N THR A 692 2.97 25.42 -12.57
CA THR A 692 1.56 25.79 -12.48
C THR A 692 1.05 25.69 -11.05
N PHE A 693 0.57 26.81 -10.49
CA PHE A 693 0.06 26.93 -9.13
C PHE A 693 -1.43 27.26 -9.15
N GLU A 694 -2.29 26.30 -8.80
CA GLU A 694 -3.75 26.48 -8.84
C GLU A 694 -4.43 26.15 -7.52
N ASN A 695 -5.58 26.77 -7.24
CA ASN A 695 -6.39 26.42 -6.08
C ASN A 695 -5.58 26.46 -4.77
N ASN A 696 -4.65 27.40 -4.63
CA ASN A 696 -3.77 27.50 -3.46
C ASN A 696 -4.13 28.74 -2.64
N PHE A 697 -4.05 28.65 -1.31
CA PHE A 697 -4.29 29.83 -0.48
C PHE A 697 -3.09 30.79 -0.51
N ARG A 698 -1.87 30.27 -0.58
CA ARG A 698 -0.65 31.07 -0.77
C ARG A 698 0.26 30.34 -1.74
N GLY A 699 0.82 31.05 -2.70
CA GLY A 699 1.86 30.50 -3.57
C GLY A 699 3.20 30.48 -2.85
N ILE A 700 4.09 31.42 -3.21
CA ILE A 700 5.49 31.42 -2.77
C ILE A 700 5.70 32.42 -1.62
N TYR A 701 6.44 32.02 -0.58
CA TYR A 701 6.99 32.90 0.45
C TYR A 701 8.50 32.67 0.59
N THR A 702 9.31 33.68 0.28
CA THR A 702 10.77 33.53 0.22
C THR A 702 11.51 33.79 1.55
N GLY A 703 10.83 34.37 2.55
CA GLY A 703 11.39 34.64 3.87
C GLY A 703 12.73 35.40 3.87
N THR A 704 13.81 34.71 4.20
CA THR A 704 15.18 35.26 4.25
C THR A 704 16.12 34.60 3.24
N SER A 705 15.55 33.94 2.22
CA SER A 705 16.33 33.36 1.11
C SER A 705 17.05 34.45 0.33
N ILE A 706 18.18 34.09 -0.27
CA ILE A 706 19.02 34.97 -1.09
C ILE A 706 19.06 34.42 -2.51
N ASN A 707 19.35 35.26 -3.50
CA ASN A 707 19.42 34.84 -4.91
C ASN A 707 18.23 34.00 -5.40
N VAL A 708 17.01 34.32 -4.95
CA VAL A 708 15.82 33.60 -5.40
C VAL A 708 15.54 33.91 -6.87
N ASP A 709 15.28 32.88 -7.66
CA ASP A 709 14.76 32.97 -9.02
C ASP A 709 13.30 32.48 -9.04
N VAL A 710 12.39 33.32 -9.52
CA VAL A 710 11.00 32.94 -9.78
C VAL A 710 10.66 33.40 -11.19
N SER A 711 10.68 32.48 -12.17
CA SER A 711 10.43 32.85 -13.55
C SER A 711 9.54 31.91 -14.34
N ASN A 712 8.80 32.43 -15.31
CA ASN A 712 7.93 31.66 -16.22
C ASN A 712 6.83 30.83 -15.53
N ASN A 713 6.42 31.15 -14.30
CA ASN A 713 5.38 30.39 -13.61
C ASN A 713 3.97 30.94 -13.91
N LEU A 714 2.98 30.07 -13.84
CA LEU A 714 1.55 30.39 -13.85
C LEU A 714 0.99 30.31 -12.42
N PHE A 715 0.42 31.41 -11.94
CA PHE A 715 -0.27 31.48 -10.65
C PHE A 715 -1.75 31.78 -10.86
N ASP A 716 -2.63 30.89 -10.40
CA ASP A 716 -4.04 31.17 -10.20
C ASP A 716 -4.34 31.33 -8.70
N GLY A 717 -4.67 32.57 -8.33
CA GLY A 717 -5.02 32.97 -6.98
C GLY A 717 -6.47 32.68 -6.57
N ASP A 718 -7.25 31.91 -7.33
CA ASP A 718 -8.52 31.40 -6.80
C ASP A 718 -8.31 30.18 -5.91
N TYR A 719 -9.22 29.95 -4.95
CA TYR A 719 -9.24 28.75 -4.11
C TYR A 719 -10.66 28.37 -3.68
N SER A 720 -10.94 27.07 -3.56
CA SER A 720 -12.29 26.55 -3.32
C SER A 720 -12.60 26.12 -1.88
N PHE A 721 -11.68 26.33 -0.94
CA PHE A 721 -11.79 25.86 0.45
C PHE A 721 -11.86 26.99 1.48
N LEU A 722 -12.10 26.66 2.75
CA LEU A 722 -12.26 27.70 3.78
C LEU A 722 -10.92 28.41 4.09
N PRO A 723 -10.92 29.74 4.29
CA PRO A 723 -9.73 30.46 4.73
C PRO A 723 -9.27 30.01 6.14
N PRO A 724 -7.98 30.23 6.49
CA PRO A 724 -7.45 29.85 7.79
C PRO A 724 -8.16 30.62 8.93
N GLN A 725 -8.36 29.98 10.10
CA GLN A 725 -9.02 30.63 11.24
C GLN A 725 -8.07 31.55 12.03
N ARG A 726 -6.79 31.18 12.05
CA ARG A 726 -5.68 31.91 12.67
C ARG A 726 -4.42 31.62 11.87
N GLU A 727 -3.54 32.60 11.81
CA GLU A 727 -2.18 32.36 11.35
C GLU A 727 -1.48 31.36 12.27
N LEU A 728 -0.73 30.42 11.68
CA LEU A 728 0.11 29.49 12.43
C LEU A 728 1.36 30.17 13.03
N PHE A 729 1.61 31.45 12.69
CA PHE A 729 2.81 32.17 13.10
C PHE A 729 2.56 33.09 14.29
N PRO A 730 3.44 33.11 15.31
CA PRO A 730 3.43 34.14 16.34
C PRO A 730 3.96 35.46 15.76
N ASN A 731 3.13 36.51 15.76
CA ASN A 731 3.42 37.85 15.22
C ASN A 731 3.70 37.90 13.72
N PRO A 732 2.74 37.47 12.87
CA PRO A 732 2.87 37.68 11.44
C PRO A 732 2.94 39.19 11.16
N PRO A 733 3.86 39.71 10.32
CA PRO A 733 3.73 41.08 9.80
C PRO A 733 2.27 41.38 9.44
N PRO A 734 1.74 42.57 9.73
CA PRO A 734 0.30 42.85 9.65
C PRO A 734 -0.32 42.56 8.28
N TYR A 735 0.50 42.43 7.24
CA TYR A 735 0.13 42.23 5.85
C TYR A 735 0.12 40.75 5.38
N ILE A 736 0.70 39.80 6.13
CA ILE A 736 0.70 38.37 5.70
C ILE A 736 -0.62 37.64 5.96
N THR A 737 -1.61 38.25 6.62
CA THR A 737 -2.90 37.58 6.90
C THR A 737 -3.80 37.45 5.68
N SER A 738 -3.49 38.16 4.60
CA SER A 738 -4.22 38.08 3.33
C SER A 738 -3.69 36.95 2.45
N GLN A 739 -4.50 36.59 1.47
CA GLN A 739 -4.12 35.70 0.38
C GLN A 739 -3.12 36.41 -0.56
N TYR A 740 -2.13 35.69 -1.07
CA TYR A 740 -1.19 36.20 -2.08
C TYR A 740 -0.66 35.08 -2.97
N ASN A 741 -0.35 35.40 -4.23
CA ASN A 741 0.30 34.45 -5.14
C ASN A 741 1.81 34.40 -4.86
N VAL A 742 2.47 35.55 -4.73
CA VAL A 742 3.91 35.61 -4.45
C VAL A 742 4.24 36.62 -3.36
N TYR A 743 5.03 36.20 -2.37
CA TYR A 743 5.62 37.06 -1.35
C TYR A 743 7.14 36.89 -1.39
N ILE A 744 7.79 37.94 -1.87
CA ILE A 744 9.22 38.13 -1.86
C ILE A 744 9.60 38.96 -0.62
N SER A 745 10.26 38.31 0.33
CA SER A 745 10.70 38.92 1.59
C SER A 745 12.21 39.11 1.60
N GLY A 746 12.68 40.20 2.20
CA GLY A 746 14.09 40.46 2.48
C GLY A 746 14.36 41.17 3.79
N ASP A 747 15.64 41.40 4.08
CA ASP A 747 16.11 42.01 5.34
C ASP A 747 16.39 43.53 5.21
N GLY A 748 16.14 44.10 4.02
CA GLY A 748 16.36 45.51 3.69
C GLY A 748 17.82 45.89 3.44
N VAL A 749 18.74 44.93 3.48
CA VAL A 749 20.20 45.13 3.37
C VAL A 749 20.82 44.23 2.31
N ASN A 750 20.52 42.93 2.35
CA ASN A 750 21.03 41.90 1.48
C ASN A 750 19.97 41.49 0.45
N ASN A 751 20.42 41.02 -0.71
CA ASN A 751 19.50 40.65 -1.79
C ASN A 751 18.71 39.40 -1.42
N THR A 752 17.39 39.43 -1.63
CA THR A 752 16.56 38.22 -1.53
C THR A 752 16.01 37.71 -2.85
N VAL A 753 15.97 38.53 -3.90
CA VAL A 753 15.53 38.10 -5.24
C VAL A 753 16.54 38.51 -6.29
N TYR A 754 17.03 37.52 -7.01
CA TYR A 754 17.89 37.75 -8.15
C TYR A 754 17.07 37.98 -9.43
N LYS A 755 15.95 37.25 -9.57
CA LYS A 755 15.13 37.28 -10.79
C LYS A 755 13.65 37.03 -10.47
N PHE A 756 12.77 37.90 -10.96
CA PHE A 756 11.31 37.73 -10.91
C PHE A 756 10.72 38.10 -12.27
N GLU A 757 10.66 37.14 -13.18
CA GLU A 757 10.48 37.43 -14.61
C GLU A 757 9.53 36.50 -15.36
N GLY A 758 8.75 37.01 -16.30
CA GLY A 758 7.94 36.17 -17.20
C GLY A 758 6.78 35.43 -16.53
N ASN A 759 6.39 35.79 -15.30
CA ASN A 759 5.33 35.08 -14.59
C ASN A 759 3.94 35.57 -15.03
N THR A 760 2.98 34.65 -15.12
CA THR A 760 1.56 34.96 -15.34
C THR A 760 0.81 34.77 -14.03
N ILE A 761 0.18 35.83 -13.53
CA ILE A 761 -0.51 35.88 -12.24
C ILE A 761 -1.95 36.30 -12.45
N THR A 762 -2.87 35.38 -12.21
CA THR A 762 -4.31 35.59 -12.37
C THR A 762 -5.04 35.44 -11.04
N ASN A 763 -6.15 36.15 -10.87
CA ASN A 763 -7.07 36.00 -9.72
C ASN A 763 -6.44 36.25 -8.33
N GLY A 764 -7.25 36.09 -7.28
CA GLY A 764 -6.83 36.30 -5.88
C GLY A 764 -6.74 37.77 -5.45
N THR A 765 -6.44 37.98 -4.16
CA THR A 765 -6.46 39.34 -3.54
C THR A 765 -5.16 40.12 -3.78
N ILE A 766 -4.00 39.47 -3.69
CA ILE A 766 -2.69 40.10 -3.90
C ILE A 766 -1.92 39.28 -4.91
N GLY A 767 -1.49 39.88 -6.02
CA GLY A 767 -0.66 39.19 -7.01
C GLY A 767 0.73 38.91 -6.44
N SER A 768 1.52 39.97 -6.26
CA SER A 768 2.89 39.90 -5.76
C SER A 768 3.15 40.94 -4.66
N LEU A 769 3.94 40.56 -3.66
CA LEU A 769 4.32 41.41 -2.54
C LEU A 769 5.84 41.38 -2.37
N PHE A 770 6.46 42.55 -2.36
CA PHE A 770 7.89 42.76 -2.17
C PHE A 770 8.12 43.49 -0.84
N TYR A 771 8.76 42.82 0.10
CA TYR A 771 9.00 43.35 1.44
C TYR A 771 10.49 43.47 1.71
N SER A 772 10.97 44.70 1.91
CA SER A 772 12.35 44.98 2.29
C SER A 772 13.41 44.26 1.45
N THR A 773 13.30 44.27 0.12
CA THR A 773 14.25 43.62 -0.79
C THR A 773 15.63 44.29 -0.84
N GLY A 774 15.77 45.48 -0.23
CA GLY A 774 17.05 46.15 -0.05
C GLY A 774 17.51 46.99 -1.25
N PRO A 775 18.81 47.36 -1.27
CA PRO A 775 19.37 48.36 -2.20
C PRO A 775 19.80 47.82 -3.55
N ASN A 776 19.85 46.50 -3.74
CA ASN A 776 20.28 45.91 -4.99
C ASN A 776 19.17 46.04 -6.04
N ALA A 777 19.54 46.17 -7.31
CA ALA A 777 18.57 46.36 -8.40
C ALA A 777 17.78 45.07 -8.66
N VAL A 778 16.70 44.87 -7.91
CA VAL A 778 15.74 43.78 -8.15
C VAL A 778 14.81 44.23 -9.26
N GLN A 779 14.76 43.48 -10.35
CA GLN A 779 13.85 43.76 -11.46
C GLN A 779 12.70 42.74 -11.43
N ALA A 780 11.49 43.27 -11.30
CA ALA A 780 10.26 42.53 -11.57
C ALA A 780 9.90 42.83 -13.03
N LYS A 781 10.21 41.90 -13.94
CA LYS A 781 10.21 42.15 -15.38
C LYS A 781 9.28 41.22 -16.16
N ASP A 782 8.60 41.71 -17.19
CA ASP A 782 7.83 40.89 -18.14
C ASP A 782 6.74 40.00 -17.49
N ASN A 783 6.20 40.40 -16.32
CA ASN A 783 5.14 39.66 -15.64
C ASN A 783 3.75 40.15 -16.10
N SER A 784 2.80 39.23 -16.19
CA SER A 784 1.40 39.53 -16.51
C SER A 784 0.52 39.36 -15.28
N TYR A 785 -0.26 40.38 -14.95
CA TYR A 785 -1.24 40.38 -13.88
C TYR A 785 -2.63 40.56 -14.47
N SER A 786 -3.55 39.65 -14.16
CA SER A 786 -4.95 39.76 -14.62
C SER A 786 -5.98 39.36 -13.56
N ASN A 787 -7.12 40.03 -13.57
CA ASN A 787 -8.27 39.69 -12.71
C ASN A 787 -7.96 39.62 -11.19
N ILE A 788 -7.00 40.40 -10.71
CA ILE A 788 -6.68 40.47 -9.28
C ILE A 788 -7.87 41.15 -8.58
N THR A 789 -8.68 40.38 -7.87
CA THR A 789 -9.98 40.83 -7.35
C THR A 789 -10.16 40.43 -5.89
N GLY A 790 -10.97 41.17 -5.14
CA GLY A 790 -11.14 40.89 -3.71
C GLY A 790 -11.63 42.09 -2.91
N ALA A 791 -11.27 42.14 -1.62
CA ALA A 791 -11.58 43.24 -0.73
C ALA A 791 -11.10 44.60 -1.26
N THR A 792 -11.50 45.71 -0.64
CA THR A 792 -11.18 47.09 -1.07
C THR A 792 -9.69 47.42 -1.21
N ASN A 793 -8.80 46.48 -0.87
CA ASN A 793 -7.35 46.56 -0.88
C ASN A 793 -6.68 45.52 -1.82
N ALA A 794 -7.42 44.90 -2.75
CA ALA A 794 -6.81 43.98 -3.72
C ALA A 794 -5.84 44.72 -4.65
N CYS A 795 -4.64 44.16 -4.87
CA CYS A 795 -3.56 44.82 -5.62
C CYS A 795 -2.65 43.82 -6.35
N ALA A 796 -2.30 44.12 -7.60
CA ALA A 796 -1.46 43.23 -8.41
C ALA A 796 -0.01 43.16 -7.92
N ALA A 797 0.60 44.30 -7.58
CA ALA A 797 1.96 44.36 -7.04
C ALA A 797 2.07 45.35 -5.87
N VAL A 798 2.64 44.90 -4.75
CA VAL A 798 2.76 45.71 -3.53
C VAL A 798 4.20 45.77 -3.05
N ALA A 799 4.75 46.96 -2.84
CA ALA A 799 6.05 47.19 -2.21
C ALA A 799 5.89 47.70 -0.77
N ILE A 800 6.53 47.03 0.19
CA ILE A 800 6.45 47.34 1.63
C ILE A 800 7.86 47.40 2.23
N GLY A 801 8.09 48.28 3.20
CA GLY A 801 9.41 48.41 3.84
C GLY A 801 10.49 48.95 2.91
N LYS A 802 11.76 48.58 3.15
CA LYS A 802 12.91 49.18 2.46
C LYS A 802 13.32 48.39 1.21
N ASN A 803 12.73 48.70 0.06
CA ASN A 803 13.07 48.07 -1.24
C ASN A 803 14.00 48.96 -2.09
N SER A 804 14.80 49.82 -1.47
CA SER A 804 15.77 50.66 -2.16
C SER A 804 16.97 51.01 -1.28
N ASN A 805 17.99 51.62 -1.90
CA ASN A 805 19.13 52.18 -1.19
C ASN A 805 18.84 53.54 -0.52
N PHE A 806 17.57 53.97 -0.47
CA PHE A 806 17.20 55.24 0.13
C PHE A 806 17.52 55.27 1.63
N ASN A 807 18.23 56.32 2.04
CA ASN A 807 18.35 56.76 3.42
C ASN A 807 17.92 58.23 3.45
N SER A 808 17.22 58.67 4.51
CA SER A 808 16.69 60.04 4.58
C SER A 808 17.76 61.10 4.21
N GLY A 809 17.56 61.80 3.07
CA GLY A 809 18.46 62.82 2.54
C GLY A 809 19.47 62.37 1.47
N SER A 810 19.60 61.09 1.14
CA SER A 810 20.50 60.57 0.08
C SER A 810 20.12 59.16 -0.42
N GLY A 811 20.23 58.89 -1.73
CA GLY A 811 19.97 57.59 -2.34
C GLY A 811 18.55 57.46 -2.92
N GLY A 812 18.10 56.22 -3.11
CA GLY A 812 16.89 55.87 -3.86
C GLY A 812 17.17 55.49 -5.32
N ASP A 813 18.39 55.72 -5.81
CA ASP A 813 18.74 55.49 -7.21
C ASP A 813 18.79 53.99 -7.59
N TYR A 814 18.90 53.10 -6.60
CA TYR A 814 18.93 51.65 -6.75
C TYR A 814 17.89 50.97 -5.85
N GLY A 815 17.36 49.84 -6.28
CA GLY A 815 16.34 49.08 -5.56
C GLY A 815 15.40 48.33 -6.49
N LEU A 816 14.25 47.95 -5.95
CA LEU A 816 13.15 47.31 -6.67
C LEU A 816 12.63 48.20 -7.80
N GLU A 817 12.53 47.61 -8.99
CA GLU A 817 12.04 48.24 -10.21
C GLU A 817 11.09 47.29 -10.93
N PHE A 818 9.99 47.85 -11.45
CA PHE A 818 9.02 47.12 -12.26
C PHE A 818 9.21 47.51 -13.72
N ARG A 819 9.53 46.53 -14.57
CA ARG A 819 9.76 46.71 -16.00
C ARG A 819 8.83 45.86 -16.85
N CYS A 820 8.22 46.42 -17.89
CA CYS A 820 7.54 45.69 -18.94
C CYS A 820 6.44 44.73 -18.46
N ASN A 821 5.85 45.00 -17.29
CA ASN A 821 4.76 44.18 -16.75
C ASN A 821 3.42 44.63 -17.36
N SER A 822 2.48 43.71 -17.54
CA SER A 822 1.11 44.04 -17.95
C SER A 822 0.14 43.90 -16.79
N PHE A 823 -0.62 44.94 -16.50
CA PHE A 823 -1.63 44.97 -15.45
C PHE A 823 -3.01 45.12 -16.06
N SER A 824 -3.81 44.07 -15.94
CA SER A 824 -5.19 44.04 -16.42
C SER A 824 -6.16 43.69 -15.28
N THR A 825 -7.31 44.34 -15.26
CA THR A 825 -8.49 44.04 -14.45
C THR A 825 -8.14 43.95 -12.96
N SER A 826 -7.41 44.96 -12.46
CA SER A 826 -6.93 45.03 -11.07
C SER A 826 -7.40 46.34 -10.41
N PRO A 827 -7.99 46.33 -9.19
CA PRO A 827 -8.39 47.55 -8.48
C PRO A 827 -7.23 48.50 -8.19
N TYR A 828 -6.04 47.95 -7.94
CA TYR A 828 -4.78 48.68 -7.88
C TYR A 828 -3.71 47.86 -8.61
N ALA A 829 -2.99 48.46 -9.55
CA ALA A 829 -1.91 47.76 -10.26
C ALA A 829 -0.64 47.71 -9.40
N LEU A 830 -0.02 48.86 -9.13
CA LEU A 830 1.18 48.95 -8.29
C LEU A 830 0.92 49.81 -7.05
N SER A 831 1.24 49.30 -5.88
CA SER A 831 1.10 50.02 -4.60
C SER A 831 2.38 50.02 -3.78
N ILE A 832 2.73 51.16 -3.19
CA ILE A 832 3.77 51.28 -2.16
C ILE A 832 3.07 51.56 -0.84
N ILE A 833 3.19 50.65 0.13
CA ILE A 833 2.54 50.76 1.43
C ILE A 833 3.61 50.69 2.52
N ASP A 834 3.73 51.74 3.33
CA ASP A 834 4.67 51.77 4.46
C ASP A 834 6.11 51.40 4.07
N GLY A 835 6.60 51.98 2.97
CA GLY A 835 7.87 51.56 2.38
C GLY A 835 8.39 52.46 1.27
N ASN A 836 9.34 51.93 0.51
CA ASN A 836 9.83 52.52 -0.71
C ASN A 836 10.24 51.47 -1.74
N MET A 837 10.59 51.95 -2.93
CA MET A 837 11.20 51.21 -4.04
C MET A 837 12.21 52.11 -4.76
N ARG A 838 12.81 51.66 -5.87
CA ARG A 838 13.74 52.51 -6.64
C ARG A 838 13.03 53.79 -7.07
N LYS A 839 13.68 54.93 -6.84
CA LYS A 839 13.17 56.26 -7.17
C LYS A 839 12.89 56.40 -8.67
N TYR A 840 13.79 55.89 -9.50
CA TYR A 840 13.69 55.88 -10.96
C TYR A 840 13.15 54.53 -11.41
N GLN A 841 11.94 54.52 -11.99
CA GLN A 841 11.40 53.36 -12.69
C GLN A 841 11.70 53.53 -14.18
N GLY A 842 12.61 52.73 -14.72
CA GLY A 842 13.22 52.89 -16.04
C GLY A 842 14.43 53.83 -16.04
N GLU A 843 14.94 54.11 -17.24
CA GLU A 843 16.10 54.99 -17.47
C GLU A 843 15.74 56.24 -18.28
N TYR A 844 16.26 57.39 -17.83
CA TYR A 844 16.11 58.65 -18.55
C TYR A 844 16.96 58.67 -19.82
N GLY A 845 16.33 58.86 -20.98
CA GLY A 845 17.03 58.86 -22.27
C GLY A 845 17.57 57.49 -22.65
N ALA A 846 16.89 56.43 -22.18
CA ALA A 846 17.09 55.03 -22.50
C ALA A 846 17.46 54.81 -23.98
N SER A 847 18.50 54.02 -24.21
CA SER A 847 18.97 53.68 -25.57
C SER A 847 18.15 52.57 -26.23
N SER A 848 17.45 51.78 -25.41
CA SER A 848 16.56 50.68 -25.81
C SER A 848 15.18 50.87 -25.19
N GLY A 849 14.13 50.35 -25.84
CA GLY A 849 12.79 50.27 -25.27
C GLY A 849 12.77 49.54 -23.92
N SER A 850 13.54 48.45 -23.80
CA SER A 850 13.68 47.65 -22.57
C SER A 850 14.32 48.38 -21.38
N ASP A 851 14.94 49.54 -21.61
CA ASP A 851 15.53 50.36 -20.55
C ASP A 851 14.49 51.27 -19.88
N TYR A 852 13.32 51.47 -20.50
CA TYR A 852 12.17 52.14 -19.89
C TYR A 852 11.46 51.25 -18.87
N ALA A 853 10.61 51.83 -18.02
CA ALA A 853 9.74 51.04 -17.15
C ALA A 853 8.71 50.26 -17.96
N GLY A 854 8.13 50.86 -19.00
CA GLY A 854 7.32 50.15 -20.00
C GLY A 854 6.16 49.29 -19.48
N ASN A 855 5.67 49.47 -18.24
CA ASN A 855 4.53 48.69 -17.76
C ASN A 855 3.21 49.19 -18.39
N CYS A 856 2.33 48.26 -18.75
CA CYS A 856 1.02 48.53 -19.36
C CYS A 856 -0.08 48.45 -18.29
N PHE A 857 -1.00 49.43 -18.25
CA PHE A 857 -2.10 49.52 -17.28
C PHE A 857 -3.46 49.62 -17.99
N ASP A 858 -4.43 48.77 -17.64
CA ASP A 858 -5.73 48.72 -18.32
C ASP A 858 -6.77 49.77 -17.88
N HIS A 859 -6.39 50.74 -17.03
CA HIS A 859 -7.21 51.85 -16.53
C HIS A 859 -8.66 51.45 -16.19
N TYR A 860 -8.84 50.62 -15.16
CA TYR A 860 -10.18 50.27 -14.68
C TYR A 860 -10.89 51.45 -13.99
N GLY A 861 -11.48 52.35 -14.80
CA GLY A 861 -12.16 53.60 -14.39
C GLY A 861 -11.30 54.87 -14.57
N THR A 862 -11.89 56.06 -14.39
CA THR A 862 -11.20 57.36 -14.62
C THR A 862 -10.19 57.77 -13.53
N ASN A 863 -9.79 56.86 -12.63
CA ASN A 863 -8.92 57.19 -11.49
C ASN A 863 -7.50 56.63 -11.69
N ALA A 864 -6.59 57.43 -12.27
CA ALA A 864 -5.16 57.13 -12.38
C ALA A 864 -4.47 56.80 -11.03
N GLY A 865 -5.08 57.18 -9.89
CA GLY A 865 -4.63 56.77 -8.56
C GLY A 865 -4.73 55.26 -8.27
N ARG A 866 -5.23 54.47 -9.22
CA ARG A 866 -5.28 53.00 -9.16
C ARG A 866 -4.08 52.33 -9.83
N ASP A 867 -3.49 52.96 -10.84
CA ASP A 867 -2.36 52.36 -11.57
C ASP A 867 -1.08 52.38 -10.72
N PHE A 868 -0.84 53.50 -10.04
CA PHE A 868 0.28 53.68 -9.12
C PHE A 868 -0.17 54.39 -7.83
N TYR A 869 -0.21 53.65 -6.72
CA TYR A 869 -0.66 54.13 -5.42
C TYR A 869 0.49 54.18 -4.41
N VAL A 870 0.56 55.25 -3.59
CA VAL A 870 1.61 55.42 -2.56
C VAL A 870 0.98 55.88 -1.26
N ASP A 871 1.10 55.05 -0.21
CA ASP A 871 0.59 55.29 1.13
C ASP A 871 1.70 55.10 2.18
N LEU A 872 2.12 56.21 2.80
CA LEU A 872 3.31 56.29 3.64
C LEU A 872 3.01 56.70 5.09
N ASP A 873 1.78 56.51 5.57
CA ASP A 873 1.32 57.01 6.86
C ASP A 873 2.09 56.49 8.10
N ILE A 874 3.03 55.54 7.95
CA ILE A 874 3.59 54.77 9.07
C ILE A 874 5.12 54.94 9.28
N VAL A 875 5.96 55.27 8.28
CA VAL A 875 7.41 55.48 8.48
C VAL A 875 8.00 56.65 7.64
N SER A 876 8.13 57.83 8.25
CA SER A 876 8.70 59.03 7.60
C SER A 876 10.16 58.88 7.15
N SER A 877 10.91 57.91 7.69
CA SER A 877 12.33 57.70 7.35
C SER A 877 12.55 56.96 6.03
N LEU A 878 11.52 56.33 5.47
CA LEU A 878 11.58 55.64 4.16
C LEU A 878 10.91 56.44 3.04
N ASN A 879 10.30 57.59 3.36
CA ASN A 879 9.57 58.42 2.41
C ASN A 879 10.50 59.03 1.35
N ILE A 880 10.50 58.42 0.17
CA ILE A 880 10.99 59.04 -1.05
C ILE A 880 9.93 60.05 -1.46
N GLN A 881 10.27 61.34 -1.37
CA GLN A 881 9.32 62.42 -1.67
C GLN A 881 8.67 62.21 -3.03
N HIS A 882 9.45 61.77 -4.04
CA HIS A 882 9.02 61.74 -5.42
C HIS A 882 9.62 60.54 -6.20
N TYR A 883 8.79 59.79 -6.95
CA TYR A 883 9.18 58.68 -7.83
C TYR A 883 9.07 59.07 -9.30
N ASP A 884 10.16 58.97 -10.06
CA ASP A 884 10.17 59.28 -11.49
C ASP A 884 9.89 58.00 -12.29
N TYR A 885 8.83 58.01 -13.10
CA TYR A 885 8.42 56.88 -13.92
C TYR A 885 8.63 57.18 -15.41
N TYR A 886 9.48 56.39 -16.08
CA TYR A 886 9.81 56.58 -17.50
C TYR A 886 9.04 55.56 -18.36
N SER A 887 7.95 56.00 -19.01
CA SER A 887 7.11 55.19 -19.91
C SER A 887 7.48 55.38 -21.39
N HIS A 888 6.96 54.49 -22.25
CA HIS A 888 6.94 54.68 -23.70
C HIS A 888 5.99 55.83 -24.09
N ALA A 889 6.24 56.48 -25.24
CA ALA A 889 5.55 57.70 -25.68
C ALA A 889 4.27 57.42 -26.50
N ASP A 890 4.09 56.19 -26.92
CA ASP A 890 3.18 55.72 -27.96
C ASP A 890 2.00 54.91 -27.42
N ASP A 891 1.90 54.73 -26.10
CA ASP A 891 0.84 53.94 -25.50
C ASP A 891 -0.38 54.83 -25.17
N ALA A 892 -1.58 54.39 -25.58
CA ALA A 892 -2.85 54.94 -25.09
C ALA A 892 -3.07 54.69 -23.57
N HIS A 893 -2.01 54.21 -22.90
CA HIS A 893 -1.86 53.82 -21.50
C HIS A 893 -0.91 54.75 -20.73
N THR A 894 -0.75 56.00 -21.19
CA THR A 894 -0.16 57.06 -20.38
C THR A 894 -1.02 57.29 -19.13
N LEU A 895 -0.40 57.59 -17.99
CA LEU A 895 -1.11 57.87 -16.73
C LEU A 895 -2.00 59.12 -16.91
N LEU A 896 -3.23 58.93 -17.39
CA LEU A 896 -4.15 60.01 -17.72
C LEU A 896 -4.55 60.78 -16.46
N GLU A 897 -4.11 62.04 -16.32
CA GLU A 897 -4.85 62.99 -15.48
C GLU A 897 -6.11 63.48 -16.23
N GLU A 898 -7.29 63.19 -15.68
CA GLU A 898 -8.46 64.06 -15.88
C GLU A 898 -8.18 65.42 -15.20
N ASP A 899 -7.59 66.37 -15.91
CA ASP A 899 -8.10 67.75 -15.98
C ASP A 899 -7.34 68.59 -17.03
N GLU A 900 -8.12 69.37 -17.78
CA GLU A 900 -7.70 70.21 -18.89
C GLU A 900 -6.52 71.18 -18.56
N LEU A 901 -5.57 71.23 -19.51
CA LEU A 901 -4.65 72.33 -19.81
C LEU A 901 -5.03 73.71 -19.21
N ILE A 902 -4.10 74.34 -18.47
CA ILE A 902 -3.64 75.75 -18.65
C ILE A 902 -2.32 75.97 -17.87
N ASN A 903 -1.23 76.20 -18.63
CA ASN A 903 0.04 76.86 -18.26
C ASN A 903 1.02 76.21 -17.25
N GLY A 904 1.72 75.16 -17.70
CA GLY A 904 3.19 75.06 -17.68
C GLY A 904 3.96 75.45 -16.41
N ILE A 905 3.77 74.73 -15.30
CA ILE A 905 4.61 74.76 -14.08
C ILE A 905 4.75 73.30 -13.57
N PRO A 906 5.93 72.86 -13.09
CA PRO A 906 6.35 71.45 -13.07
C PRO A 906 5.86 70.64 -11.86
N SER A 907 5.64 69.34 -12.05
CA SER A 907 5.13 68.42 -11.01
C SER A 907 6.25 67.71 -10.25
N SER A 908 6.11 67.64 -8.93
CA SER A 908 6.91 66.87 -7.97
C SER A 908 5.96 66.04 -7.13
N TYR A 909 6.23 64.75 -6.90
CA TYR A 909 5.28 63.91 -6.16
C TYR A 909 5.32 64.20 -4.65
N THR A 910 4.16 64.09 -4.00
CA THR A 910 3.98 63.99 -2.54
C THR A 910 2.70 63.19 -2.28
N GLN A 911 2.52 62.71 -1.05
CA GLN A 911 1.35 61.98 -0.54
C GLN A 911 0.02 62.55 -1.13
N SER A 912 -0.59 61.87 -2.12
CA SER A 912 -1.82 62.21 -2.89
C SER A 912 -1.63 62.97 -4.24
N LYS A 913 -2.02 62.32 -5.36
CA LYS A 913 -2.14 62.74 -6.79
C LYS A 913 -0.91 62.61 -7.73
N VAL A 914 -1.16 62.14 -8.97
CA VAL A 914 -0.22 61.72 -10.06
C VAL A 914 -0.21 62.76 -11.18
N THR A 915 0.94 63.15 -11.77
CA THR A 915 0.98 63.86 -13.06
C THR A 915 2.23 63.54 -13.88
N GLU A 916 2.06 63.36 -15.20
CA GLU A 916 3.03 62.94 -16.24
C GLU A 916 4.03 64.04 -16.68
N TYR A 917 5.24 63.65 -17.13
CA TYR A 917 6.25 64.58 -17.67
C TYR A 917 6.57 64.27 -19.14
N GLU A 918 6.04 65.06 -20.09
CA GLU A 918 6.40 64.96 -21.50
C GLU A 918 7.83 65.46 -21.76
N TYR A 919 8.72 64.56 -22.20
CA TYR A 919 9.88 64.92 -23.02
C TYR A 919 9.99 63.94 -24.19
N SER A 920 9.71 64.45 -25.39
CA SER A 920 9.76 63.70 -26.65
C SER A 920 11.19 63.31 -27.02
N ASN A 921 11.55 62.06 -26.75
CA ASN A 921 12.46 61.30 -27.59
C ASN A 921 11.67 60.07 -28.04
N ASP A 922 11.17 60.12 -29.28
CA ASP A 922 10.22 59.16 -29.81
C ASP A 922 10.88 57.79 -30.02
N PHE A 923 10.42 56.76 -29.29
CA PHE A 923 10.39 55.39 -29.78
C PHE A 923 8.95 55.13 -30.29
N THR A 924 8.83 54.38 -31.38
CA THR A 924 7.55 54.13 -32.10
C THR A 924 7.13 52.66 -32.07
N SER A 925 7.77 51.88 -31.19
CA SER A 925 7.42 50.49 -30.92
C SER A 925 6.75 50.44 -29.55
N SER A 926 5.45 50.20 -29.56
CA SER A 926 4.53 50.15 -28.41
C SER A 926 4.74 48.94 -27.48
N ASP A 927 5.87 48.26 -27.55
CA ASP A 927 6.17 47.07 -26.78
C ASP A 927 7.62 47.14 -26.30
N CYS A 928 7.88 46.57 -25.12
CA CYS A 928 9.21 46.22 -24.65
C CYS A 928 9.84 45.13 -25.54
N GLU A 929 9.98 45.38 -26.84
CA GLU A 929 10.64 44.48 -27.76
C GLU A 929 12.15 44.54 -27.49
N GLU A 930 12.72 43.43 -27.05
CA GLU A 930 14.17 43.20 -26.99
C GLU A 930 14.83 43.12 -28.40
N ASP A 931 14.07 43.37 -29.46
CA ASP A 931 14.40 42.97 -30.84
C ASP A 931 15.36 43.88 -31.62
N THR A 932 16.17 44.72 -30.96
CA THR A 932 17.38 45.26 -31.62
C THR A 932 18.69 44.57 -31.24
N GLY A 933 18.61 43.42 -30.55
CA GLY A 933 19.72 42.49 -30.51
C GLY A 933 19.48 41.25 -29.66
N GLY A 934 18.60 40.33 -30.10
CA GLY A 934 18.46 39.08 -29.35
C GLY A 934 17.56 37.96 -29.87
N GLY A 935 16.66 38.15 -30.85
CA GLY A 935 16.04 37.04 -31.60
C GLY A 935 15.27 36.00 -30.78
N GLY A 936 14.00 36.29 -30.49
CA GLY A 936 13.03 35.31 -30.00
C GLY A 936 11.60 35.83 -30.13
N ILE A 937 10.97 35.61 -31.30
CA ILE A 937 9.59 35.98 -31.56
C ILE A 937 8.67 35.21 -30.60
N ILE A 938 8.10 35.88 -29.59
CA ILE A 938 6.95 35.39 -28.84
C ILE A 938 5.70 35.92 -29.53
N ILE A 939 4.97 35.03 -30.21
CA ILE A 939 3.66 35.35 -30.76
C ILE A 939 2.69 35.47 -29.57
N LYS A 940 2.42 36.70 -29.11
CA LYS A 940 1.29 36.99 -28.22
C LYS A 940 0.00 36.59 -28.95
N SER A 941 -0.60 35.44 -28.59
CA SER A 941 -1.96 35.08 -29.02
C SER A 941 -2.98 35.83 -28.15
N THR A 942 -3.07 37.14 -28.31
CA THR A 942 -4.17 37.93 -27.75
C THR A 942 -5.23 38.16 -28.82
N ALA A 943 -6.28 37.36 -28.81
CA ALA A 943 -7.60 37.79 -29.29
C ALA A 943 -8.69 36.85 -28.77
N ALA A 944 -9.18 37.14 -27.57
CA ALA A 944 -10.59 36.97 -27.27
C ALA A 944 -11.38 37.92 -28.20
N VAL A 945 -11.57 37.52 -29.45
CA VAL A 945 -12.54 38.13 -30.38
C VAL A 945 -13.51 37.04 -30.77
N GLU A 946 -14.67 37.14 -30.12
CA GLU A 946 -15.89 36.48 -30.54
C GLU A 946 -16.14 36.82 -32.02
N TYR A 947 -16.32 35.78 -32.85
CA TYR A 947 -16.65 35.77 -34.29
C TYR A 947 -15.50 35.83 -35.33
N GLN A 948 -15.27 34.64 -35.93
CA GLN A 948 -14.77 34.34 -37.28
C GLN A 948 -13.25 34.54 -37.58
N THR A 949 -12.42 33.53 -37.29
CA THR A 949 -11.95 32.49 -38.24
C THR A 949 -10.96 31.51 -37.56
N PRO A 950 -11.02 30.17 -37.80
CA PRO A 950 -10.48 29.16 -36.87
C PRO A 950 -9.04 28.66 -37.14
N ILE A 951 -8.25 29.31 -38.00
CA ILE A 951 -7.07 28.66 -38.60
C ILE A 951 -5.82 28.67 -37.68
N VAL A 952 -5.74 29.60 -36.71
CA VAL A 952 -4.54 29.77 -35.89
C VAL A 952 -4.58 28.91 -34.62
N SER A 953 -5.74 28.77 -33.96
CA SER A 953 -5.90 27.93 -32.76
C SER A 953 -5.65 26.45 -33.07
N GLU A 954 -6.23 25.91 -34.16
CA GLU A 954 -5.99 24.50 -34.54
C GLU A 954 -4.52 24.18 -34.84
N ARG A 955 -3.71 25.18 -35.19
CA ARG A 955 -2.27 25.01 -35.48
C ARG A 955 -1.38 25.14 -34.25
N ILE A 956 -1.82 25.87 -33.21
CA ILE A 956 -1.14 25.92 -31.92
C ILE A 956 -1.30 24.57 -31.21
N ASP A 957 -2.54 24.05 -31.16
CA ASP A 957 -2.82 22.72 -30.61
C ASP A 957 -2.01 21.63 -31.35
N LEU A 958 -1.83 21.78 -32.67
CA LEU A 958 -0.99 20.86 -33.45
C LEU A 958 0.50 20.95 -33.06
N ILE A 959 1.03 22.14 -32.79
CA ILE A 959 2.42 22.30 -32.34
C ILE A 959 2.60 21.69 -30.95
N GLU A 960 1.68 21.95 -30.03
CA GLU A 960 1.73 21.40 -28.67
C GLU A 960 1.71 19.87 -28.70
N ASN A 961 0.82 19.26 -29.48
CA ASN A 961 0.79 17.81 -29.67
C ASN A 961 2.11 17.26 -30.25
N ILE A 962 2.72 17.95 -31.22
CA ILE A 962 4.02 17.54 -31.79
C ILE A 962 5.14 17.68 -30.75
N ASP A 963 5.11 18.72 -29.92
CA ASP A 963 6.12 18.96 -28.88
C ASP A 963 6.02 17.91 -27.76
N THR A 964 4.80 17.54 -27.34
CA THR A 964 4.58 16.42 -26.43
C THR A 964 5.06 15.10 -27.02
N GLU A 965 4.78 14.83 -28.30
CA GLU A 965 5.21 13.59 -28.97
C GLU A 965 6.74 13.51 -29.10
N ILE A 966 7.41 14.64 -29.41
CA ILE A 966 8.88 14.72 -29.42
C ILE A 966 9.43 14.43 -28.03
N LEU A 967 8.89 15.07 -26.98
CA LEU A 967 9.35 14.90 -25.61
C LEU A 967 9.23 13.45 -25.14
N LEU A 968 8.08 12.82 -25.39
CA LEU A 968 7.85 11.41 -25.02
C LEU A 968 8.81 10.47 -25.75
N LEU A 969 9.06 10.69 -27.05
CA LEU A 969 10.00 9.88 -27.81
C LEU A 969 11.46 10.12 -27.41
N GLU A 970 11.83 11.33 -27.00
CA GLU A 970 13.17 11.65 -26.48
C GLU A 970 13.41 10.99 -25.12
N ALA A 971 12.44 11.06 -24.20
CA ALA A 971 12.49 10.39 -22.91
C ALA A 971 12.56 8.86 -23.07
N GLU A 972 11.70 8.28 -23.92
CA GLU A 972 11.73 6.83 -24.19
C GLU A 972 13.06 6.40 -24.84
N LEU A 973 13.62 7.23 -25.74
CA LEU A 973 14.92 6.97 -26.35
C LEU A 973 16.06 7.02 -25.33
N GLU A 974 16.02 7.95 -24.39
CA GLU A 974 17.01 8.07 -23.31
C GLU A 974 16.93 6.89 -22.33
N GLU A 975 15.72 6.49 -21.93
CA GLU A 975 15.49 5.35 -21.03
C GLU A 975 15.89 4.02 -21.68
N THR A 976 15.60 3.84 -22.98
CA THR A 976 15.93 2.60 -23.68
C THR A 976 17.40 2.53 -24.08
N THR A 977 18.05 3.67 -24.35
CA THR A 977 19.48 3.70 -24.68
C THR A 977 20.30 3.22 -23.48
N ASP A 978 21.01 2.11 -23.65
CA ASP A 978 21.79 1.47 -22.57
C ASP A 978 20.97 1.22 -21.28
N ALA A 979 19.65 1.02 -21.41
CA ALA A 979 18.72 0.90 -20.29
C ALA A 979 18.84 2.04 -19.25
N GLY A 980 19.16 3.26 -19.71
CA GLY A 980 19.35 4.45 -18.88
C GLY A 980 20.66 4.47 -18.07
N ASN A 981 21.57 3.52 -18.34
CA ASN A 981 22.74 3.24 -17.49
C ASN A 981 24.09 3.37 -18.22
N THR A 982 24.19 4.22 -19.25
CA THR A 982 25.41 4.38 -20.08
C THR A 982 26.71 4.44 -19.28
N PHE A 983 26.78 5.24 -18.21
CA PHE A 983 28.01 5.38 -17.41
C PHE A 983 28.39 4.12 -16.63
N MET A 984 27.40 3.40 -16.10
CA MET A 984 27.62 2.16 -15.36
C MET A 984 28.09 1.06 -16.32
N LEU A 985 27.38 0.89 -17.44
CA LEU A 985 27.76 -0.08 -18.47
C LEU A 985 29.13 0.24 -19.06
N LEU A 986 29.48 1.51 -19.28
CA LEU A 986 30.84 1.89 -19.69
C LEU A 986 31.88 1.43 -18.67
N SER A 987 31.64 1.65 -17.37
CA SER A 987 32.55 1.22 -16.30
C SER A 987 32.70 -0.30 -16.21
N GLU A 988 31.59 -1.04 -16.33
CA GLU A 988 31.59 -2.51 -16.33
C GLU A 988 32.34 -3.05 -17.53
N VAL A 989 32.06 -2.51 -18.71
CA VAL A 989 32.75 -2.84 -19.96
C VAL A 989 34.24 -2.52 -19.90
N GLU A 990 34.65 -1.38 -19.35
CA GLU A 990 36.06 -1.01 -19.18
C GLU A 990 36.79 -1.97 -18.22
N THR A 991 36.09 -2.46 -17.19
CA THR A 991 36.63 -3.37 -16.19
C THR A 991 36.42 -4.85 -16.52
N MET A 992 35.81 -5.16 -17.66
CA MET A 992 35.54 -6.52 -18.12
C MET A 992 36.83 -7.34 -18.23
N ALA A 993 36.78 -8.56 -17.67
CA ALA A 993 37.82 -9.57 -17.67
C ALA A 993 37.21 -10.98 -17.90
N ASP A 994 38.04 -12.01 -18.00
CA ASP A 994 37.58 -13.38 -18.31
C ASP A 994 36.52 -13.93 -17.34
N ASN A 995 36.56 -13.53 -16.07
CA ASN A 995 35.68 -14.03 -15.02
C ASN A 995 34.30 -13.36 -14.94
N ASN A 996 34.11 -12.16 -15.48
CA ASN A 996 32.82 -11.44 -15.51
C ASN A 996 32.32 -11.14 -16.94
N SER A 997 33.09 -11.51 -17.98
CA SER A 997 32.71 -11.23 -19.37
C SER A 997 31.43 -11.89 -19.87
N ILE A 998 30.93 -12.94 -19.20
CA ILE A 998 29.64 -13.58 -19.56
C ILE A 998 28.49 -12.72 -19.04
N GLU A 999 28.54 -12.31 -17.77
CA GLU A 999 27.55 -11.45 -17.12
C GLU A 999 27.40 -10.12 -17.87
N ILE A 1000 28.51 -9.43 -18.15
CA ILE A 1000 28.50 -8.17 -18.91
C ILE A 1000 27.98 -8.39 -20.35
N ALA A 1001 28.23 -9.56 -20.94
CA ALA A 1001 27.70 -9.88 -22.27
C ALA A 1001 26.18 -10.13 -22.25
N GLU A 1002 25.65 -10.71 -21.18
CA GLU A 1002 24.22 -10.91 -20.97
C GLU A 1002 23.53 -9.55 -20.79
N GLU A 1003 24.07 -8.67 -19.94
CA GLU A 1003 23.55 -7.30 -19.76
C GLU A 1003 23.54 -6.50 -21.07
N ILE A 1004 24.62 -6.57 -21.86
CA ILE A 1004 24.64 -5.91 -23.16
C ILE A 1004 23.64 -6.54 -24.12
N ALA A 1005 23.51 -7.87 -24.14
CA ALA A 1005 22.57 -8.56 -25.02
C ALA A 1005 21.12 -8.14 -24.76
N GLU A 1006 20.76 -7.85 -23.51
CA GLU A 1006 19.42 -7.43 -23.10
C GLU A 1006 19.02 -6.02 -23.58
N LEU A 1007 19.95 -5.23 -24.12
CA LEU A 1007 19.67 -3.90 -24.66
C LEU A 1007 18.85 -3.92 -25.97
N ASP A 1008 18.64 -5.09 -26.60
CA ASP A 1008 17.76 -5.34 -27.76
C ASP A 1008 17.91 -4.30 -28.91
N GLY A 1009 19.15 -3.92 -29.21
CA GLY A 1009 19.50 -2.99 -30.28
C GLY A 1009 19.50 -1.51 -29.89
N TYR A 1010 19.26 -1.17 -28.62
CA TYR A 1010 19.36 0.18 -28.08
C TYR A 1010 20.71 0.53 -27.45
N ILE A 1011 21.74 -0.31 -27.64
CA ILE A 1011 23.11 0.04 -27.23
C ILE A 1011 23.59 1.37 -27.87
N SER A 1012 24.25 2.22 -27.08
CA SER A 1012 24.89 3.45 -27.56
C SER A 1012 26.16 3.17 -28.38
N ASP A 1013 26.59 4.17 -29.16
CA ASP A 1013 27.87 4.08 -29.88
C ASP A 1013 29.03 3.95 -28.89
N GLU A 1014 29.00 4.70 -27.79
CA GLU A 1014 30.01 4.74 -26.75
C GLU A 1014 30.19 3.36 -26.07
N VAL A 1015 29.10 2.75 -25.60
CA VAL A 1015 29.15 1.42 -24.95
C VAL A 1015 29.55 0.36 -25.95
N ALA A 1016 28.97 0.36 -27.16
CA ALA A 1016 29.30 -0.64 -28.19
C ALA A 1016 30.78 -0.58 -28.59
N ILE A 1017 31.32 0.62 -28.82
CA ILE A 1017 32.72 0.82 -29.22
C ILE A 1017 33.65 0.43 -28.08
N THR A 1018 33.38 0.86 -26.85
CA THR A 1018 34.18 0.51 -25.68
C THR A 1018 34.18 -1.00 -25.46
N TYR A 1019 33.01 -1.64 -25.64
CA TYR A 1019 32.86 -3.09 -25.56
C TYR A 1019 33.70 -3.77 -26.61
N MET A 1020 33.60 -3.37 -27.88
CA MET A 1020 34.40 -3.88 -28.98
C MET A 1020 35.92 -3.73 -28.76
N GLN A 1021 36.37 -2.64 -28.14
CA GLN A 1021 37.79 -2.33 -27.91
C GLN A 1021 38.39 -3.03 -26.68
N ASN A 1022 37.59 -3.55 -25.75
CA ASN A 1022 38.11 -4.34 -24.64
C ASN A 1022 38.59 -5.73 -25.13
N ASN A 1023 39.90 -6.00 -25.07
CA ASN A 1023 40.51 -7.24 -25.56
C ASN A 1023 40.46 -8.41 -24.56
N SER A 1024 39.80 -8.23 -23.41
CA SER A 1024 39.62 -9.27 -22.39
C SER A 1024 38.25 -9.94 -22.54
N GLY A 1025 38.08 -11.12 -21.96
CA GLY A 1025 36.78 -11.78 -21.91
C GLY A 1025 36.55 -12.84 -22.99
N ASN A 1026 35.40 -13.50 -22.89
CA ASN A 1026 35.02 -14.57 -23.81
C ASN A 1026 34.57 -14.02 -25.18
N GLU A 1027 35.35 -14.29 -26.22
CA GLU A 1027 35.06 -13.82 -27.59
C GLU A 1027 33.68 -14.26 -28.13
N PHE A 1028 33.16 -15.42 -27.70
CA PHE A 1028 31.84 -15.91 -28.13
C PHE A 1028 30.70 -15.16 -27.45
N ALA A 1029 30.81 -14.93 -26.14
CA ALA A 1029 29.82 -14.14 -25.39
C ALA A 1029 29.75 -12.72 -25.96
N LYS A 1030 30.93 -12.13 -26.21
CA LYS A 1030 31.07 -10.81 -26.85
C LYS A 1030 30.43 -10.74 -28.23
N ALA A 1031 30.69 -11.74 -29.08
CA ALA A 1031 30.09 -11.80 -30.40
C ALA A 1031 28.56 -11.99 -30.32
N ASN A 1032 28.07 -12.76 -29.35
CA ASN A 1032 26.63 -12.97 -29.16
C ASN A 1032 25.92 -11.68 -28.74
N ALA A 1033 26.45 -10.97 -27.76
CA ALA A 1033 25.88 -9.71 -27.28
C ALA A 1033 25.76 -8.65 -28.39
N LEU A 1034 26.79 -8.55 -29.24
CA LEU A 1034 26.76 -7.67 -30.42
C LEU A 1034 25.79 -8.14 -31.50
N LEU A 1035 25.54 -9.45 -31.61
CA LEU A 1035 24.55 -10.00 -32.55
C LEU A 1035 23.12 -9.71 -32.10
N GLU A 1036 22.81 -9.83 -30.81
CA GLU A 1036 21.50 -9.46 -30.27
C GLU A 1036 21.21 -7.96 -30.46
N ASN A 1037 22.26 -7.12 -30.45
CA ASN A 1037 22.15 -5.69 -30.75
C ASN A 1037 22.29 -5.33 -32.23
N SER A 1038 22.36 -6.30 -33.14
CA SER A 1038 22.55 -6.03 -34.56
C SER A 1038 21.22 -5.75 -35.29
N PRO A 1039 21.14 -4.74 -36.20
CA PRO A 1039 22.25 -3.91 -36.68
C PRO A 1039 22.75 -2.94 -35.62
N LEU A 1040 24.07 -2.83 -35.47
CA LEU A 1040 24.68 -1.89 -34.53
C LEU A 1040 24.51 -0.43 -34.99
N PRO A 1041 24.59 0.53 -34.05
CA PRO A 1041 24.65 1.95 -34.34
C PRO A 1041 25.70 2.28 -35.40
N THR A 1042 25.43 3.33 -36.17
CA THR A 1042 26.19 3.64 -37.39
C THR A 1042 27.69 3.85 -37.14
N ASN A 1043 28.10 4.47 -36.02
CA ASN A 1043 29.53 4.68 -35.74
C ASN A 1043 30.18 3.38 -35.24
N ALA A 1044 29.50 2.65 -34.35
CA ALA A 1044 29.96 1.36 -33.84
C ALA A 1044 30.21 0.33 -34.96
N ARG A 1045 29.35 0.29 -36.00
CA ARG A 1045 29.50 -0.65 -37.12
C ARG A 1045 30.86 -0.57 -37.82
N SER A 1046 31.47 0.62 -37.86
CA SER A 1046 32.77 0.81 -38.49
C SER A 1046 33.95 0.20 -37.71
N GLU A 1047 33.74 -0.11 -36.42
CA GLU A 1047 34.74 -0.66 -35.51
C GLU A 1047 34.79 -2.20 -35.48
N ILE A 1048 33.84 -2.91 -36.10
CA ILE A 1048 33.78 -4.38 -36.12
C ILE A 1048 35.09 -5.00 -36.67
N GLU A 1049 35.67 -4.39 -37.71
CA GLU A 1049 36.92 -4.86 -38.31
C GLU A 1049 38.12 -4.72 -37.36
N ASN A 1050 38.07 -3.76 -36.43
CA ASN A 1050 39.14 -3.45 -35.48
C ASN A 1050 39.10 -4.31 -34.20
N MET A 1051 38.02 -5.05 -33.94
CA MET A 1051 37.89 -5.91 -32.76
C MET A 1051 39.02 -6.95 -32.65
N ASP A 1052 39.50 -7.28 -31.45
CA ASP A 1052 40.44 -8.41 -31.27
C ASP A 1052 39.67 -9.72 -30.94
N ILE A 1053 38.94 -10.26 -31.94
CA ILE A 1053 38.23 -11.54 -31.83
C ILE A 1053 38.45 -12.41 -33.07
N ASN A 1054 38.08 -13.69 -32.99
CA ASN A 1054 38.14 -14.64 -34.10
C ASN A 1054 37.56 -14.06 -35.42
N PRO A 1055 38.31 -14.10 -36.55
CA PRO A 1055 37.84 -13.56 -37.83
C PRO A 1055 36.51 -14.15 -38.34
N GLY A 1056 36.20 -15.40 -37.98
CA GLY A 1056 34.92 -16.02 -38.29
C GLY A 1056 33.75 -15.35 -37.55
N LEU A 1057 33.93 -14.98 -36.28
CA LEU A 1057 32.92 -14.27 -35.50
C LEU A 1057 32.71 -12.85 -36.03
N LYS A 1058 33.77 -12.12 -36.37
CA LYS A 1058 33.66 -10.82 -37.05
C LYS A 1058 32.84 -10.91 -38.34
N HIS A 1059 33.09 -11.95 -39.15
CA HIS A 1059 32.35 -12.17 -40.38
C HIS A 1059 30.85 -12.40 -40.11
N ILE A 1060 30.50 -13.13 -39.05
CA ILE A 1060 29.10 -13.36 -38.65
C ILE A 1060 28.44 -12.05 -38.18
N ILE A 1061 29.10 -11.25 -37.33
CA ILE A 1061 28.58 -9.95 -36.89
C ILE A 1061 28.33 -9.04 -38.10
N ASN A 1062 29.29 -8.95 -39.03
CA ASN A 1062 29.17 -8.18 -40.28
C ASN A 1062 27.99 -8.62 -41.16
N LEU A 1063 27.72 -9.93 -41.27
CA LEU A 1063 26.59 -10.43 -42.06
C LEU A 1063 25.23 -10.03 -41.46
N ASN A 1064 25.15 -9.74 -40.17
CA ASN A 1064 23.93 -9.33 -39.46
C ASN A 1064 23.76 -7.80 -39.35
N GLN A 1065 24.61 -7.00 -39.99
CA GLN A 1065 24.48 -5.53 -40.00
C GLN A 1065 23.48 -4.99 -41.06
N GLN A 1066 22.63 -5.85 -41.62
CA GLN A 1066 21.65 -5.46 -42.63
C GLN A 1066 20.41 -4.87 -41.95
N GLY A 1067 20.13 -3.60 -42.20
CA GLY A 1067 18.98 -2.90 -41.64
C GLY A 1067 19.34 -1.53 -41.06
N VAL A 1068 18.35 -0.88 -40.48
CA VAL A 1068 18.52 0.33 -39.67
C VAL A 1068 18.46 -0.12 -38.22
N ASN A 1069 19.43 0.34 -37.42
CA ASN A 1069 19.42 0.11 -35.99
C ASN A 1069 18.14 0.74 -35.37
N VAL A 1070 17.54 0.09 -34.36
CA VAL A 1070 16.26 0.54 -33.78
C VAL A 1070 16.37 1.92 -33.11
N ARG A 1071 17.48 2.19 -32.41
CA ARG A 1071 17.83 3.50 -31.85
C ARG A 1071 18.02 4.54 -32.97
N ASP A 1072 18.78 4.24 -34.03
CA ASP A 1072 18.95 5.13 -35.19
C ASP A 1072 17.58 5.44 -35.86
N ASN A 1073 16.67 4.47 -35.94
CA ASN A 1073 15.34 4.66 -36.52
C ASN A 1073 14.46 5.60 -35.66
N LYS A 1074 14.50 5.45 -34.33
CA LYS A 1074 13.78 6.32 -33.39
C LYS A 1074 14.35 7.74 -33.39
N GLN A 1075 15.67 7.91 -33.45
CA GLN A 1075 16.30 9.21 -33.67
C GLN A 1075 15.86 9.87 -34.98
N ALA A 1076 15.73 9.09 -36.06
CA ALA A 1076 15.23 9.59 -37.34
C ALA A 1076 13.75 9.98 -37.29
N GLU A 1077 12.94 9.33 -36.46
CA GLU A 1077 11.54 9.69 -36.19
C GLU A 1077 11.43 11.03 -35.46
N ILE A 1078 12.19 11.20 -34.37
CA ILE A 1078 12.30 12.48 -33.65
C ILE A 1078 12.74 13.59 -34.60
N ALA A 1079 13.74 13.35 -35.44
CA ALA A 1079 14.21 14.32 -36.42
C ALA A 1079 13.13 14.70 -37.46
N LYS A 1080 12.27 13.75 -37.89
CA LYS A 1080 11.14 14.03 -38.78
C LYS A 1080 10.08 14.88 -38.09
N LEU A 1081 9.76 14.61 -36.82
CA LEU A 1081 8.82 15.41 -36.04
C LEU A 1081 9.36 16.83 -35.84
N LYS A 1082 10.64 17.00 -35.48
CA LYS A 1082 11.30 18.31 -35.39
C LYS A 1082 11.28 19.06 -36.73
N GLN A 1083 11.49 18.36 -37.85
CA GLN A 1083 11.37 18.94 -39.18
C GLN A 1083 9.92 19.35 -39.50
N PHE A 1084 8.94 18.49 -39.17
CA PHE A 1084 7.53 18.75 -39.39
C PHE A 1084 7.03 19.95 -38.58
N ARG A 1085 7.40 20.02 -37.30
CA ARG A 1085 7.23 21.20 -36.44
C ARG A 1085 7.76 22.46 -37.12
N GLY A 1086 9.00 22.41 -37.63
CA GLY A 1086 9.61 23.53 -38.36
C GLY A 1086 8.82 23.96 -39.61
N LEU A 1087 8.21 23.01 -40.33
CA LEU A 1087 7.33 23.31 -41.47
C LEU A 1087 6.01 23.98 -41.04
N VAL A 1088 5.39 23.49 -39.96
CA VAL A 1088 4.15 24.07 -39.40
C VAL A 1088 4.40 25.50 -38.93
N VAL A 1089 5.48 25.73 -38.20
CA VAL A 1089 5.91 27.07 -37.76
C VAL A 1089 6.18 28.00 -38.94
N ASN A 1090 6.88 27.53 -39.97
CA ASN A 1090 7.16 28.32 -41.18
C ASN A 1090 5.87 28.65 -41.97
N GLU A 1091 4.90 27.73 -42.01
CA GLU A 1091 3.61 27.99 -42.66
C GLU A 1091 2.76 28.99 -41.85
N MET A 1092 2.78 28.90 -40.52
CA MET A 1092 2.17 29.91 -39.63
C MET A 1092 2.80 31.29 -39.87
N TYR A 1093 4.13 31.35 -39.97
CA TYR A 1093 4.87 32.57 -40.29
C TYR A 1093 4.48 33.16 -41.66
N ILE A 1094 4.41 32.34 -42.71
CA ILE A 1094 3.98 32.79 -44.06
C ILE A 1094 2.53 33.28 -44.05
N THR A 1095 1.65 32.65 -43.26
CA THR A 1095 0.24 33.04 -43.14
C THR A 1095 0.11 34.36 -42.42
N ALA A 1096 0.78 34.52 -41.28
CA ALA A 1096 0.81 35.77 -40.50
C ALA A 1096 1.41 36.95 -41.30
N THR A 1097 2.46 36.70 -42.10
CA THR A 1097 3.12 37.74 -42.91
C THR A 1097 2.39 38.10 -44.21
N LYS A 1098 1.50 37.24 -44.72
CA LYS A 1098 0.67 37.57 -45.90
C LYS A 1098 -0.55 38.41 -45.55
N ASP A 1099 -1.11 38.24 -44.35
CA ASP A 1099 -2.30 38.99 -43.91
C ASP A 1099 -2.02 40.49 -43.70
N THR A 1100 -0.80 40.86 -43.34
CA THR A 1100 -0.36 42.26 -43.23
C THR A 1100 -0.21 42.96 -44.58
N SER A 1101 -0.08 42.23 -45.69
CA SER A 1101 0.10 42.82 -47.03
C SER A 1101 -1.21 43.23 -47.73
N SER A 1102 -2.37 42.85 -47.19
CA SER A 1102 -3.68 43.22 -47.75
C SER A 1102 -4.24 44.56 -47.29
N SER A 1103 -3.76 45.12 -46.17
CA SER A 1103 -4.23 46.43 -45.68
C SER A 1103 -3.49 47.62 -46.33
N GLU A 1104 -2.35 47.41 -47.00
CA GLU A 1104 -1.63 48.45 -47.77
C GLU A 1104 -2.06 48.57 -49.25
N ARG A 1105 -3.16 47.90 -49.66
CA ARG A 1105 -3.69 47.96 -51.05
C ARG A 1105 -5.16 48.39 -51.18
N GLN A 1106 -5.70 49.16 -50.23
CA GLN A 1106 -6.95 49.91 -50.43
C GLN A 1106 -6.80 51.39 -50.10
#